data_AF-A0A858RA94-F1
#
_entry.id   AF-A0A858RA94-F1
#
_cell.length_a   1.000
_cell.length_b   1.000
_cell.length_c   1.000
_cell.angle_alpha   90.00
_cell.angle_beta   90.00
_cell.angle_gamma   90.00
#
_symmetry.space_group_name_H-M   'P 1'
#
loop_
_entity.id
_entity.type
_entity.pdbx_description
1 polymer ?
#
loop_
_entity_poly.entity_id
_entity_poly.type
_entity_poly.pdbx_seq_one_letter_code
_entity_poly.pdbx_strand_id
1 'polypeptide(L)'
;MTIRNLDRLFKPRSIALIGASRRARAIGQVVARNLFNAGFDGPIMPVNPRERSIEGVLAYPSVADLPVVPDLAVIATPPQTVPGLVRELGERGTKAAIVITAGFAELGEEGKALQQELLDAAKPHLMRLVGPNCLGVMVPGQGLNASFCHVPPLKGDIALVAQSGAVVTSIVDWATPRGIGFSHLVSLGSMADVDFGDLLDYLAQDSSVRAILLYVEAITHARKFMSAARAAARAKPVIVIKAGRSEEAAKAASSHTGALAGADAVYDAAFRRAGMLRVAELDELFDAVETLATGVHIQGDRLAILTNGGGIGVLATDALIGSGGRLAQLAPETIEKLNGVLPPTWSHGNPVDIIGDADGKRYADSLKILLEDRGLDAVLVLNCPTAVADAGEAAKATVDVILEHAKKPGGGRKVPVLTSWLGEFAAADARKLFAQHRIPDYHTPNQAVRAFMHLVRYRKNQELLMETPPSVPEQFDVDMASARAMVDEALREGRAWLTEFEAKEVLRAYGIPCVRTVVANSPAEAERAAKRLGGRIALKILSHDIVHKSDMGGVSLNLLPNQVWAEAEAMLERIRTALPDAKIEGFTVQEMAHRPGAHELIVGMVDDVLFGPVILFGEGGTGVEVVADKALALPPLNLNLARETMARTRIFKLLQGYRNRPAADLDAVALAMVKVSQLVSDFPEIAELDINPLFADENGVLALDARIKVVPLTQAATKRLAVRAYPKRLEHKETLRDGREFFIRPIRPEDEPLIHDMVAHTSIEDMRLRFFAPMKRLSHQMAARLTQIDYDREMALVATFPAGRGEEQDAQDPIYGVVRITADPDNERAEYAVLVRSDMKGKGLGHILMTEILKYAKSRGIKEVFGEVLRENSGMLALCRELGFTTHDSPDDPGIKEVSYRFADHP
;
A
#
# COMPACT_ATOMS: atom_id res chain seq x y z
N MET A 1 -2.77 -17.46 3.32
CA MET A 1 -2.00 -16.80 2.25
C MET A 1 -0.87 -17.74 1.99
N THR A 2 -0.94 -18.58 0.98
CA THR A 2 0.02 -19.69 0.89
C THR A 2 0.85 -19.53 -0.36
N ILE A 3 2.16 -19.59 -0.22
CA ILE A 3 3.09 -19.69 -1.36
C ILE A 3 3.49 -21.14 -1.61
N ARG A 4 2.91 -22.10 -0.88
CA ARG A 4 3.21 -23.53 -1.05
C ARG A 4 3.02 -23.94 -2.48
N ASN A 5 3.94 -24.77 -2.93
CA ASN A 5 3.95 -25.36 -4.25
C ASN A 5 4.08 -24.35 -5.41
N LEU A 6 4.24 -23.05 -5.16
CA LEU A 6 4.58 -22.09 -6.22
C LEU A 6 5.98 -22.35 -6.79
N ASP A 7 6.91 -22.90 -6.02
CA ASP A 7 8.18 -23.39 -6.58
C ASP A 7 7.96 -24.48 -7.63
N ARG A 8 6.92 -25.32 -7.48
CA ARG A 8 6.58 -26.35 -8.47
C ARG A 8 6.00 -25.75 -9.75
N LEU A 9 5.46 -24.53 -9.68
CA LEU A 9 4.97 -23.76 -10.81
C LEU A 9 6.12 -23.07 -11.56
N PHE A 10 7.05 -22.44 -10.84
CA PHE A 10 8.09 -21.58 -11.45
C PHE A 10 9.44 -22.27 -11.66
N LYS A 11 9.73 -23.33 -10.89
CA LYS A 11 10.95 -24.15 -10.97
C LYS A 11 10.58 -25.65 -11.07
N PRO A 12 9.69 -26.06 -12.01
CA PRO A 12 9.32 -27.46 -12.15
C PRO A 12 10.52 -28.30 -12.62
N ARG A 13 10.60 -29.55 -12.19
CA ARG A 13 11.56 -30.52 -12.74
C ARG A 13 10.95 -31.42 -13.82
N SER A 14 9.62 -31.47 -13.91
CA SER A 14 8.89 -32.27 -14.88
C SER A 14 7.55 -31.60 -15.21
N ILE A 15 7.16 -31.65 -16.48
CA ILE A 15 5.95 -30.98 -16.98
C ILE A 15 5.06 -31.98 -17.72
N ALA A 16 3.76 -32.00 -17.41
CA ALA A 16 2.74 -32.67 -18.24
C ALA A 16 1.94 -31.64 -19.03
N LEU A 17 1.82 -31.80 -20.36
CA LEU A 17 1.00 -30.94 -21.21
C LEU A 17 -0.25 -31.69 -21.65
N ILE A 18 -1.39 -31.36 -21.05
CA ILE A 18 -2.67 -32.05 -21.28
C ILE A 18 -3.51 -31.26 -22.28
N GLY A 19 -3.93 -31.92 -23.35
CA GLY A 19 -4.54 -31.26 -24.50
C GLY A 19 -3.53 -30.82 -25.56
N ALA A 20 -2.29 -31.34 -25.49
CA ALA A 20 -1.30 -31.20 -26.54
C ALA A 20 -1.89 -31.66 -27.90
N SER A 21 -1.60 -30.98 -29.01
CA SER A 21 -2.20 -31.31 -30.31
C SER A 21 -1.24 -31.06 -31.47
N ARG A 22 -1.42 -31.77 -32.59
CA ARG A 22 -0.77 -31.47 -33.88
C ARG A 22 -1.60 -30.56 -34.79
N ARG A 23 -2.86 -30.29 -34.40
CA ARG A 23 -3.75 -29.45 -35.20
C ARG A 23 -3.18 -28.04 -35.27
N ALA A 24 -2.86 -27.60 -36.48
CA ALA A 24 -2.28 -26.28 -36.71
C ALA A 24 -3.11 -25.18 -36.05
N ARG A 25 -2.44 -24.27 -35.33
CA ARG A 25 -3.04 -23.14 -34.60
C ARG A 25 -3.98 -23.52 -33.45
N ALA A 26 -4.06 -24.79 -33.06
CA ALA A 26 -4.71 -25.14 -31.80
C ALA A 26 -3.86 -24.64 -30.62
N ILE A 27 -4.49 -24.18 -29.54
CA ILE A 27 -3.80 -23.67 -28.34
C ILE A 27 -2.78 -24.70 -27.83
N GLY A 28 -3.21 -25.96 -27.66
CA GLY A 28 -2.31 -27.04 -27.20
C GLY A 28 -1.14 -27.33 -28.13
N GLN A 29 -1.23 -27.00 -29.43
CA GLN A 29 -0.11 -27.09 -30.37
C GLN A 29 0.89 -25.95 -30.16
N VAL A 30 0.41 -24.71 -30.00
CA VAL A 30 1.27 -23.54 -29.76
C VAL A 30 1.99 -23.67 -28.42
N VAL A 31 1.28 -24.10 -27.37
CA VAL A 31 1.87 -24.35 -26.04
C VAL A 31 2.94 -25.43 -26.11
N ALA A 32 2.69 -26.55 -26.82
CA ALA A 32 3.69 -27.59 -27.03
C ALA A 32 4.95 -27.01 -27.69
N ARG A 33 4.78 -26.32 -28.82
CA ARG A 33 5.89 -25.69 -29.54
C ARG A 33 6.68 -24.73 -28.66
N ASN A 34 6.01 -23.90 -27.87
CA ASN A 34 6.66 -22.93 -26.99
C ASN A 34 7.43 -23.61 -25.86
N LEU A 35 6.85 -24.63 -25.22
CA LEU A 35 7.51 -25.41 -24.17
C LEU A 35 8.78 -26.10 -24.69
N PHE A 36 8.69 -26.80 -25.83
CA PHE A 36 9.82 -27.54 -26.38
C PHE A 36 10.94 -26.63 -26.91
N ASN A 37 10.61 -25.42 -27.38
CA ASN A 37 11.60 -24.47 -27.91
C ASN A 37 12.18 -23.50 -26.88
N ALA A 38 11.66 -23.48 -25.64
CA ALA A 38 12.11 -22.55 -24.61
C ALA A 38 13.41 -22.99 -23.92
N GLY A 39 13.86 -24.23 -24.12
CA GLY A 39 15.11 -24.76 -23.53
C GLY A 39 14.94 -25.27 -22.10
N PHE A 40 13.78 -25.85 -21.78
CA PHE A 40 13.54 -26.50 -20.50
C PHE A 40 14.35 -27.81 -20.38
N ASP A 41 15.11 -27.96 -19.29
CA ASP A 41 16.02 -29.11 -19.11
C ASP A 41 15.31 -30.40 -18.65
N GLY A 42 14.09 -30.30 -18.09
CA GLY A 42 13.34 -31.44 -17.57
C GLY A 42 12.46 -32.16 -18.60
N PRO A 43 11.91 -33.35 -18.28
CA PRO A 43 10.98 -34.04 -19.16
C PRO A 43 9.67 -33.26 -19.36
N ILE A 44 9.29 -33.10 -20.63
CA ILE A 44 7.97 -32.61 -21.06
C ILE A 44 7.17 -33.81 -21.60
N MET A 45 6.04 -34.09 -20.96
CA MET A 45 5.20 -35.26 -21.24
C MET A 45 3.87 -34.81 -21.85
N PRO A 46 3.71 -34.85 -23.19
CA PRO A 46 2.45 -34.49 -23.83
C PRO A 46 1.40 -35.58 -23.62
N VAL A 47 0.18 -35.18 -23.24
CA VAL A 47 -0.97 -36.08 -23.03
C VAL A 47 -2.05 -35.80 -24.07
N ASN A 48 -2.34 -36.80 -24.89
CA ASN A 48 -3.40 -36.78 -25.89
C ASN A 48 -3.92 -38.22 -26.16
N PRO A 49 -5.23 -38.48 -26.07
CA PRO A 49 -5.79 -39.82 -26.28
C PRO A 49 -5.64 -40.41 -27.70
N ARG A 50 -5.36 -39.58 -28.72
CA ARG A 50 -5.38 -39.97 -30.14
C ARG A 50 -4.01 -39.88 -30.81
N GLU A 51 -3.21 -38.90 -30.43
CA GLU A 51 -1.90 -38.65 -31.03
C GLU A 51 -0.84 -39.53 -30.39
N ARG A 52 0.01 -40.18 -31.21
CA ARG A 52 1.13 -41.00 -30.71
C ARG A 52 2.40 -40.19 -30.43
N SER A 53 2.56 -39.05 -31.07
CA SER A 53 3.74 -38.19 -30.95
C SER A 53 3.41 -36.72 -31.17
N ILE A 54 3.99 -35.83 -30.37
CA ILE A 54 3.81 -34.37 -30.47
C ILE A 54 5.19 -33.71 -30.40
N GLU A 55 5.50 -32.82 -31.36
CA GLU A 55 6.82 -32.17 -31.50
C GLU A 55 8.00 -33.16 -31.44
N GLY A 56 7.82 -34.37 -31.97
CA GLY A 56 8.85 -35.43 -32.01
C GLY A 56 8.98 -36.26 -30.73
N VAL A 57 8.18 -35.98 -29.69
CA VAL A 57 8.19 -36.71 -28.40
C VAL A 57 6.97 -37.62 -28.28
N LEU A 58 7.12 -38.78 -27.60
CA LEU A 58 6.03 -39.71 -27.34
C LEU A 58 4.92 -39.05 -26.53
N ALA A 59 3.68 -39.19 -27.01
CA ALA A 59 2.50 -38.71 -26.32
C ALA A 59 1.80 -39.86 -25.56
N TYR A 60 1.26 -39.53 -24.38
CA TYR A 60 0.60 -40.46 -23.48
C TYR A 60 -0.91 -40.36 -23.61
N PRO A 61 -1.66 -41.48 -23.59
CA PRO A 61 -3.10 -41.45 -23.80
C PRO A 61 -3.89 -40.83 -22.64
N SER A 62 -3.41 -40.95 -21.40
CA SER A 62 -4.02 -40.38 -20.20
C SER A 62 -2.99 -39.93 -19.16
N VAL A 63 -3.46 -39.29 -18.08
CA VAL A 63 -2.62 -38.90 -16.92
C VAL A 63 -2.06 -40.13 -16.20
N ALA A 64 -2.82 -41.23 -16.17
CA ALA A 64 -2.40 -42.48 -15.53
C ALA A 64 -1.19 -43.13 -16.22
N ASP A 65 -1.05 -42.93 -17.54
CA ASP A 65 0.00 -43.53 -18.36
C ASP A 65 1.34 -42.77 -18.32
N LEU A 66 1.38 -41.63 -17.63
CA LEU A 66 2.60 -40.85 -17.50
C LEU A 66 3.70 -41.69 -16.80
N PRO A 67 4.96 -41.58 -17.21
CA PRO A 67 6.05 -42.39 -16.65
C PRO A 67 6.55 -41.86 -15.30
N VAL A 68 6.39 -40.57 -15.04
CA VAL A 68 6.77 -39.90 -13.79
C VAL A 68 5.68 -38.94 -13.35
N VAL A 69 5.61 -38.64 -12.05
CA VAL A 69 4.70 -37.62 -11.51
C VAL A 69 5.18 -36.24 -11.99
N PRO A 70 4.36 -35.45 -12.70
CA PRO A 70 4.75 -34.10 -13.07
C PRO A 70 4.78 -33.19 -11.85
N ASP A 71 5.79 -32.32 -11.76
CA ASP A 71 5.77 -31.21 -10.80
C ASP A 71 4.69 -30.18 -11.20
N LEU A 72 4.59 -29.91 -12.51
CA LEU A 72 3.67 -28.96 -13.14
C LEU A 72 2.82 -29.62 -14.23
N ALA A 73 1.50 -29.35 -14.23
CA ALA A 73 0.62 -29.68 -15.34
C ALA A 73 0.14 -28.42 -16.08
N VAL A 74 0.07 -28.48 -17.41
CA VAL A 74 -0.50 -27.41 -18.25
C VAL A 74 -1.72 -27.98 -18.95
N ILE A 75 -2.90 -27.42 -18.68
CA ILE A 75 -4.19 -27.97 -19.12
C ILE A 75 -4.81 -27.06 -20.18
N ALA A 76 -5.01 -27.60 -21.38
CA ALA A 76 -5.63 -26.95 -22.53
C ALA A 76 -6.72 -27.84 -23.19
N THR A 77 -7.58 -28.45 -22.36
CA THR A 77 -8.71 -29.30 -22.76
C THR A 77 -10.05 -28.58 -22.59
N PRO A 78 -11.20 -29.09 -23.10
CA PRO A 78 -12.50 -28.47 -22.85
C PRO A 78 -12.84 -28.31 -21.35
N PRO A 79 -13.53 -27.23 -20.94
CA PRO A 79 -13.68 -26.85 -19.53
C PRO A 79 -14.32 -27.93 -18.65
N GLN A 80 -15.27 -28.70 -19.19
CA GLN A 80 -15.96 -29.77 -18.45
C GLN A 80 -15.03 -30.92 -18.03
N THR A 81 -13.88 -31.08 -18.69
CA THR A 81 -12.93 -32.14 -18.38
C THR A 81 -11.92 -31.75 -17.30
N VAL A 82 -11.76 -30.45 -17.04
CA VAL A 82 -10.66 -29.91 -16.22
C VAL A 82 -10.76 -30.36 -14.76
N PRO A 83 -11.92 -30.31 -14.06
CA PRO A 83 -12.00 -30.77 -12.67
C PRO A 83 -11.58 -32.23 -12.48
N GLY A 84 -11.99 -33.11 -13.42
CA GLY A 84 -11.59 -34.53 -13.41
C GLY A 84 -10.08 -34.71 -13.57
N LEU A 85 -9.48 -34.00 -14.52
CA LEU A 85 -8.03 -34.04 -14.74
C LEU A 85 -7.24 -33.51 -13.53
N VAL A 86 -7.71 -32.45 -12.88
CA VAL A 86 -7.07 -31.91 -11.67
C VAL A 86 -7.12 -32.91 -10.53
N ARG A 87 -8.23 -33.65 -10.39
CA ARG A 87 -8.34 -34.75 -9.40
C ARG A 87 -7.32 -35.85 -9.68
N GLU A 88 -7.26 -36.36 -10.92
CA GLU A 88 -6.31 -37.42 -11.31
C GLU A 88 -4.85 -37.00 -11.11
N LEU A 89 -4.51 -35.76 -11.47
CA LEU A 89 -3.18 -35.19 -11.27
C LEU A 89 -2.82 -35.06 -9.80
N GLY A 90 -3.77 -34.58 -8.98
CA GLY A 90 -3.62 -34.42 -7.54
C GLY A 90 -3.43 -35.75 -6.82
N GLU A 91 -4.22 -36.76 -7.15
CA GLU A 91 -4.11 -38.14 -6.65
C GLU A 91 -2.74 -38.76 -6.97
N ARG A 92 -2.22 -38.46 -8.17
CA ARG A 92 -0.90 -38.90 -8.60
C ARG A 92 0.25 -38.13 -7.94
N GLY A 93 -0.03 -37.02 -7.27
CA GLY A 93 0.93 -36.23 -6.49
C GLY A 93 1.39 -34.92 -7.13
N THR A 94 0.79 -34.51 -8.25
CA THR A 94 1.07 -33.22 -8.92
C THR A 94 0.72 -32.07 -7.98
N LYS A 95 1.55 -31.01 -7.96
CA LYS A 95 1.44 -29.93 -6.97
C LYS A 95 1.06 -28.57 -7.54
N ALA A 96 1.23 -28.37 -8.85
CA ALA A 96 0.80 -27.14 -9.51
C ALA A 96 0.18 -27.44 -10.88
N ALA A 97 -0.82 -26.65 -11.29
CA ALA A 97 -1.28 -26.61 -12.66
C ALA A 97 -1.54 -25.20 -13.18
N ILE A 98 -1.34 -25.04 -14.49
CA ILE A 98 -1.74 -23.88 -15.27
C ILE A 98 -2.95 -24.30 -16.11
N VAL A 99 -4.10 -23.71 -15.84
CA VAL A 99 -5.34 -23.97 -16.57
C VAL A 99 -5.51 -22.87 -17.62
N ILE A 100 -5.16 -23.18 -18.86
CA ILE A 100 -5.29 -22.24 -19.99
C ILE A 100 -6.76 -22.10 -20.40
N THR A 101 -7.50 -23.19 -20.29
CA THR A 101 -8.89 -23.31 -20.71
C THR A 101 -9.79 -22.22 -20.13
N ALA A 102 -10.58 -21.58 -21.00
CA ALA A 102 -11.69 -20.71 -20.64
C ALA A 102 -13.02 -21.48 -20.58
N GLY A 103 -14.08 -20.82 -20.12
CA GLY A 103 -15.44 -21.34 -19.96
C GLY A 103 -15.85 -21.57 -18.50
N PHE A 104 -15.37 -20.74 -17.58
CA PHE A 104 -15.63 -20.82 -16.14
C PHE A 104 -16.46 -19.60 -15.68
N ALA A 105 -16.14 -18.97 -14.53
CA ALA A 105 -16.94 -17.93 -13.88
C ALA A 105 -17.31 -16.75 -14.81
N GLU A 106 -16.53 -16.48 -15.84
CA GLU A 106 -16.81 -15.48 -16.88
C GLU A 106 -18.07 -15.77 -17.72
N LEU A 107 -18.59 -17.00 -17.71
CA LEU A 107 -19.83 -17.40 -18.40
C LEU A 107 -21.09 -17.36 -17.51
N GLY A 108 -20.99 -16.83 -16.28
CA GLY A 108 -22.11 -16.72 -15.34
C GLY A 108 -22.19 -17.88 -14.33
N GLU A 109 -23.37 -18.15 -13.79
CA GLU A 109 -23.56 -19.03 -12.62
C GLU A 109 -23.15 -20.49 -12.86
N GLU A 110 -23.45 -21.07 -14.04
CA GLU A 110 -23.00 -22.44 -14.38
C GLU A 110 -21.47 -22.53 -14.42
N GLY A 111 -20.82 -21.49 -14.95
CA GLY A 111 -19.37 -21.38 -15.01
C GLY A 111 -18.74 -21.20 -13.63
N LYS A 112 -19.39 -20.46 -12.72
CA LYS A 112 -18.97 -20.35 -11.30
C LYS A 112 -19.06 -21.69 -10.58
N ALA A 113 -20.12 -22.47 -10.81
CA ALA A 113 -20.25 -23.82 -10.24
C ALA A 113 -19.12 -24.74 -10.72
N LEU A 114 -18.81 -24.72 -12.03
CA LEU A 114 -17.70 -25.49 -12.58
C LEU A 114 -16.34 -25.04 -12.04
N GLN A 115 -16.15 -23.74 -11.81
CA GLN A 115 -14.94 -23.22 -11.16
C GLN A 115 -14.83 -23.70 -9.71
N GLN A 116 -15.95 -23.77 -8.98
CA GLN A 116 -15.96 -24.31 -7.63
C GLN A 116 -15.57 -25.79 -7.60
N GLU A 117 -16.10 -26.60 -8.54
CA GLU A 117 -15.71 -28.01 -8.68
C GLU A 117 -14.21 -28.17 -8.97
N LEU A 118 -13.64 -27.29 -9.80
CA LEU A 118 -12.20 -27.24 -10.06
C LEU A 118 -11.39 -26.99 -8.78
N LEU A 119 -11.80 -26.01 -7.96
CA LEU A 119 -11.14 -25.70 -6.69
C LEU A 119 -11.28 -26.84 -5.67
N ASP A 120 -12.46 -27.46 -5.60
CA ASP A 120 -12.75 -28.59 -4.71
C ASP A 120 -11.93 -29.83 -5.09
N ALA A 121 -11.63 -30.02 -6.39
CA ALA A 121 -10.74 -31.08 -6.85
C ALA A 121 -9.27 -30.85 -6.47
N ALA A 122 -8.80 -29.60 -6.46
CA ALA A 122 -7.41 -29.26 -6.15
C ALA A 122 -7.09 -29.30 -4.65
N LYS A 123 -8.06 -28.88 -3.81
CA LYS A 123 -7.90 -28.64 -2.37
C LYS A 123 -7.38 -29.85 -1.57
N PRO A 124 -7.86 -31.10 -1.75
CA PRO A 124 -7.38 -32.26 -0.98
C PRO A 124 -5.89 -32.56 -1.17
N HIS A 125 -5.32 -32.15 -2.30
CA HIS A 125 -3.95 -32.46 -2.69
C HIS A 125 -2.98 -31.29 -2.46
N LEU A 126 -3.50 -30.16 -1.94
CA LEU A 126 -2.80 -28.87 -1.84
C LEU A 126 -2.22 -28.42 -3.19
N MET A 127 -2.91 -28.76 -4.28
CA MET A 127 -2.49 -28.42 -5.63
C MET A 127 -2.86 -26.96 -5.93
N ARG A 128 -1.90 -26.18 -6.44
CA ARG A 128 -2.12 -24.76 -6.77
C ARG A 128 -2.47 -24.58 -8.23
N LEU A 129 -3.42 -23.69 -8.52
CA LEU A 129 -3.92 -23.43 -9.87
C LEU A 129 -3.67 -21.98 -10.29
N VAL A 130 -3.01 -21.80 -11.44
CA VAL A 130 -2.97 -20.52 -12.16
C VAL A 130 -4.02 -20.55 -13.28
N GLY A 131 -4.79 -19.47 -13.41
CA GLY A 131 -5.98 -19.43 -14.26
C GLY A 131 -7.26 -19.67 -13.46
N PRO A 132 -8.31 -20.26 -14.06
CA PRO A 132 -8.43 -20.63 -15.48
C PRO A 132 -8.44 -19.42 -16.42
N ASN A 133 -8.70 -19.63 -17.71
CA ASN A 133 -8.81 -18.57 -18.71
C ASN A 133 -7.57 -17.65 -18.73
N CYS A 134 -6.39 -18.26 -18.83
CA CYS A 134 -5.12 -17.53 -18.77
C CYS A 134 -4.26 -17.77 -20.01
N LEU A 135 -3.31 -16.88 -20.27
CA LEU A 135 -2.30 -17.09 -21.32
C LEU A 135 -1.32 -18.21 -20.94
N GLY A 136 -1.05 -18.36 -19.64
CA GLY A 136 -0.05 -19.25 -19.08
C GLY A 136 1.08 -18.51 -18.34
N VAL A 137 2.19 -19.23 -18.09
CA VAL A 137 3.34 -18.76 -17.30
C VAL A 137 4.63 -18.92 -18.09
N MET A 138 5.52 -17.93 -18.00
CA MET A 138 6.86 -17.99 -18.60
C MET A 138 7.91 -17.57 -17.56
N VAL A 139 9.00 -18.33 -17.49
CA VAL A 139 10.18 -18.05 -16.66
C VAL A 139 11.42 -18.21 -17.55
N PRO A 140 11.81 -17.15 -18.30
CA PRO A 140 12.85 -17.26 -19.32
C PRO A 140 14.20 -17.74 -18.77
N GLY A 141 14.51 -17.38 -17.52
CA GLY A 141 15.73 -17.82 -16.83
C GLY A 141 15.81 -19.33 -16.57
N GLN A 142 14.68 -20.04 -16.59
CA GLN A 142 14.54 -21.49 -16.39
C GLN A 142 14.21 -22.23 -17.70
N GLY A 143 14.22 -21.54 -18.84
CA GLY A 143 13.79 -22.12 -20.12
C GLY A 143 12.31 -22.54 -20.15
N LEU A 144 11.48 -21.99 -19.27
CA LEU A 144 10.06 -22.34 -19.16
C LEU A 144 9.19 -21.37 -19.95
N ASN A 145 8.44 -21.87 -20.94
CA ASN A 145 7.38 -21.13 -21.63
C ASN A 145 6.11 -21.98 -21.72
N ALA A 146 5.37 -22.07 -20.62
CA ALA A 146 4.09 -22.77 -20.51
C ALA A 146 2.92 -21.85 -20.93
N SER A 147 3.02 -21.28 -22.13
CA SER A 147 2.04 -20.32 -22.65
C SER A 147 1.84 -20.46 -24.16
N PHE A 148 0.78 -19.83 -24.68
CA PHE A 148 0.60 -19.65 -26.13
C PHE A 148 0.98 -18.25 -26.63
N CYS A 149 1.92 -17.59 -25.96
CA CYS A 149 2.47 -16.31 -26.42
C CYS A 149 3.13 -16.45 -27.82
N HIS A 150 2.97 -15.43 -28.67
CA HIS A 150 3.45 -15.45 -30.05
C HIS A 150 4.94 -15.11 -30.19
N VAL A 151 5.50 -14.38 -29.22
CA VAL A 151 6.90 -13.96 -29.19
C VAL A 151 7.61 -14.59 -27.99
N PRO A 152 8.81 -15.17 -28.15
CA PRO A 152 9.59 -15.66 -27.02
C PRO A 152 10.15 -14.46 -26.23
N PRO A 153 9.85 -14.35 -24.92
CA PRO A 153 10.38 -13.28 -24.10
C PRO A 153 11.89 -13.39 -23.88
N LEU A 154 12.57 -12.26 -23.75
CA LEU A 154 13.98 -12.21 -23.36
C LEU A 154 14.14 -12.48 -21.86
N LYS A 155 15.29 -13.05 -21.47
CA LYS A 155 15.69 -13.20 -20.07
C LYS A 155 16.07 -11.84 -19.47
N GLY A 156 15.54 -11.55 -18.29
CA GLY A 156 15.88 -10.36 -17.51
C GLY A 156 15.50 -10.52 -16.04
N ASP A 157 15.26 -9.40 -15.36
CA ASP A 157 15.02 -9.32 -13.91
C ASP A 157 13.70 -8.66 -13.53
N ILE A 158 12.85 -8.34 -14.51
CA ILE A 158 11.53 -7.74 -14.29
C ILE A 158 10.47 -8.84 -14.23
N ALA A 159 9.64 -8.84 -13.18
CA ALA A 159 8.49 -9.73 -13.11
C ALA A 159 7.23 -8.98 -13.57
N LEU A 160 6.46 -9.56 -14.49
CA LEU A 160 5.14 -9.05 -14.88
C LEU A 160 4.04 -10.03 -14.45
N VAL A 161 3.08 -9.51 -13.70
CA VAL A 161 1.87 -10.23 -13.29
C VAL A 161 0.66 -9.48 -13.81
N ALA A 162 -0.17 -10.14 -14.62
CA ALA A 162 -1.33 -9.52 -15.25
C ALA A 162 -2.55 -10.43 -15.24
N GLN A 163 -3.73 -9.87 -15.04
CA GLN A 163 -4.99 -10.61 -15.25
C GLN A 163 -5.23 -10.87 -16.74
N SER A 164 -5.07 -9.85 -17.58
CA SER A 164 -5.26 -9.97 -19.03
C SER A 164 -4.09 -10.65 -19.75
N GLY A 165 -4.36 -11.77 -20.42
CA GLY A 165 -3.41 -12.42 -21.31
C GLY A 165 -3.03 -11.58 -22.53
N ALA A 166 -3.97 -10.80 -23.07
CA ALA A 166 -3.71 -9.92 -24.21
C ALA A 166 -2.67 -8.85 -23.85
N VAL A 167 -2.76 -8.27 -22.66
CA VAL A 167 -1.78 -7.30 -22.15
C VAL A 167 -0.38 -7.93 -22.05
N VAL A 168 -0.27 -9.16 -21.54
CA VAL A 168 1.02 -9.88 -21.50
C VAL A 168 1.59 -10.04 -22.90
N THR A 169 0.79 -10.51 -23.87
CA THR A 169 1.29 -10.70 -25.25
C THR A 169 1.75 -9.39 -25.88
N SER A 170 1.00 -8.30 -25.70
CA SER A 170 1.36 -6.98 -26.25
C SER A 170 2.62 -6.41 -25.60
N ILE A 171 2.76 -6.58 -24.28
CA ILE A 171 3.96 -6.15 -23.55
C ILE A 171 5.20 -6.92 -24.04
N VAL A 172 5.12 -8.24 -24.17
CA VAL A 172 6.26 -9.06 -24.63
C VAL A 172 6.70 -8.69 -26.04
N ASP A 173 5.73 -8.47 -26.94
CA ASP A 173 5.99 -8.07 -28.33
C ASP A 173 6.63 -6.67 -28.42
N TRP A 174 6.20 -5.75 -27.55
CA TRP A 174 6.77 -4.40 -27.47
C TRP A 174 8.17 -4.37 -26.83
N ALA A 175 8.39 -5.19 -25.79
CA ALA A 175 9.60 -5.21 -24.97
C ALA A 175 10.77 -5.92 -25.66
N THR A 176 10.51 -7.00 -26.40
CA THR A 176 11.54 -7.84 -27.01
C THR A 176 12.44 -7.07 -28.00
N PRO A 177 11.91 -6.28 -28.95
CA PRO A 177 12.74 -5.45 -29.84
C PRO A 177 13.54 -4.35 -29.13
N ARG A 178 13.14 -3.98 -27.91
CA ARG A 178 13.79 -2.95 -27.08
C ARG A 178 14.84 -3.54 -26.14
N GLY A 179 15.06 -4.85 -26.16
CA GLY A 179 16.04 -5.51 -25.30
C GLY A 179 15.60 -5.63 -23.84
N ILE A 180 14.31 -5.41 -23.54
CA ILE A 180 13.77 -5.52 -22.19
C ILE A 180 13.44 -7.00 -21.92
N GLY A 181 14.04 -7.56 -20.87
CA GLY A 181 13.87 -8.94 -20.47
C GLY A 181 13.09 -9.13 -19.18
N PHE A 182 12.52 -10.31 -19.00
CA PHE A 182 11.69 -10.67 -17.85
C PHE A 182 12.30 -11.83 -17.06
N SER A 183 12.13 -11.79 -15.74
CA SER A 183 12.36 -12.94 -14.86
C SER A 183 11.15 -13.86 -14.85
N HIS A 184 9.96 -13.27 -14.73
CA HIS A 184 8.68 -13.98 -14.67
C HIS A 184 7.62 -13.22 -15.48
N LEU A 185 6.80 -13.95 -16.22
CA LEU A 185 5.59 -13.45 -16.87
C LEU A 185 4.44 -14.37 -16.47
N VAL A 186 3.46 -13.83 -15.77
CA VAL A 186 2.35 -14.61 -15.20
C VAL A 186 1.03 -13.99 -15.64
N SER A 187 0.27 -14.74 -16.45
CA SER A 187 -1.14 -14.42 -16.71
C SER A 187 -2.01 -15.15 -15.70
N LEU A 188 -2.71 -14.39 -14.85
CA LEU A 188 -3.57 -14.93 -13.81
C LEU A 188 -4.95 -15.36 -14.35
N GLY A 189 -5.39 -14.80 -15.48
CA GLY A 189 -6.72 -15.08 -16.03
C GLY A 189 -7.81 -14.72 -15.03
N SER A 190 -8.75 -15.66 -14.83
CA SER A 190 -9.85 -15.52 -13.87
C SER A 190 -9.39 -15.51 -12.40
N MET A 191 -8.12 -15.85 -12.11
CA MET A 191 -7.52 -15.74 -10.78
C MET A 191 -8.31 -16.51 -9.71
N ALA A 192 -8.66 -17.76 -9.99
CA ALA A 192 -9.56 -18.55 -9.13
C ALA A 192 -8.91 -19.07 -7.84
N ASP A 193 -7.59 -19.36 -7.87
CA ASP A 193 -6.81 -19.81 -6.71
C ASP A 193 -5.60 -18.90 -6.46
N VAL A 194 -4.56 -19.00 -7.30
CA VAL A 194 -3.38 -18.14 -7.18
C VAL A 194 -3.76 -16.72 -7.57
N ASP A 195 -3.52 -15.77 -6.66
CA ASP A 195 -3.82 -14.35 -6.86
C ASP A 195 -2.59 -13.43 -6.74
N PHE A 196 -2.80 -12.13 -6.91
CA PHE A 196 -1.74 -11.13 -6.77
C PHE A 196 -1.01 -11.19 -5.43
N GLY A 197 -1.71 -11.50 -4.34
CA GLY A 197 -1.10 -11.55 -3.02
C GLY A 197 -0.08 -12.70 -2.91
N ASP A 198 -0.43 -13.89 -3.43
CA ASP A 198 0.50 -15.03 -3.43
C ASP A 198 1.73 -14.76 -4.31
N LEU A 199 1.54 -14.13 -5.48
CA LEU A 199 2.64 -13.81 -6.39
C LEU A 199 3.54 -12.70 -5.86
N LEU A 200 2.97 -11.68 -5.20
CA LEU A 200 3.77 -10.63 -4.57
C LEU A 200 4.66 -11.21 -3.47
N ASP A 201 4.13 -12.11 -2.64
CA ASP A 201 4.92 -12.78 -1.60
C ASP A 201 6.07 -13.61 -2.20
N TYR A 202 5.77 -14.43 -3.21
CA TYR A 202 6.77 -15.26 -3.86
C TYR A 202 7.87 -14.41 -4.54
N LEU A 203 7.45 -13.41 -5.32
CA LEU A 203 8.37 -12.55 -6.08
C LEU A 203 9.17 -11.59 -5.20
N ALA A 204 8.64 -11.21 -4.03
CA ALA A 204 9.38 -10.41 -3.05
C ALA A 204 10.63 -11.13 -2.54
N GLN A 205 10.55 -12.46 -2.37
CA GLN A 205 11.64 -13.29 -1.84
C GLN A 205 12.63 -13.74 -2.93
N ASP A 206 12.23 -13.77 -4.21
CA ASP A 206 13.09 -14.26 -5.29
C ASP A 206 14.18 -13.24 -5.68
N SER A 207 15.45 -13.55 -5.41
CA SER A 207 16.59 -12.66 -5.71
C SER A 207 16.80 -12.35 -7.19
N SER A 208 16.22 -13.13 -8.11
CA SER A 208 16.30 -12.87 -9.56
C SER A 208 15.39 -11.71 -10.00
N VAL A 209 14.42 -11.34 -9.17
CA VAL A 209 13.46 -10.27 -9.45
C VAL A 209 13.96 -8.96 -8.86
N ARG A 210 14.15 -7.94 -9.71
CA ARG A 210 14.52 -6.57 -9.31
C ARG A 210 13.31 -5.67 -9.14
N ALA A 211 12.31 -5.79 -10.01
CA ALA A 211 11.08 -4.99 -9.99
C ALA A 211 9.86 -5.83 -10.35
N ILE A 212 8.69 -5.47 -9.82
CA ILE A 212 7.43 -6.18 -10.04
C ILE A 212 6.44 -5.24 -10.73
N LEU A 213 5.88 -5.68 -11.85
CA LEU A 213 4.86 -4.98 -12.62
C LEU A 213 3.53 -5.69 -12.48
N LEU A 214 2.49 -4.93 -12.14
CA LEU A 214 1.15 -5.43 -11.96
C LEU A 214 0.20 -4.77 -12.97
N TYR A 215 -0.55 -5.59 -13.70
CA TYR A 215 -1.74 -5.14 -14.43
C TYR A 215 -2.98 -5.69 -13.73
N VAL A 216 -3.68 -4.82 -13.01
CA VAL A 216 -4.80 -5.15 -12.13
C VAL A 216 -6.09 -4.65 -12.76
N GLU A 217 -7.05 -5.55 -12.93
CA GLU A 217 -8.45 -5.23 -13.24
C GLU A 217 -9.28 -5.26 -11.96
N ALA A 218 -9.12 -6.30 -11.14
CA ALA A 218 -9.77 -6.46 -9.85
C ALA A 218 -8.89 -7.24 -8.85
N ILE A 219 -9.08 -6.98 -7.55
CA ILE A 219 -8.48 -7.76 -6.45
C ILE A 219 -9.58 -8.60 -5.79
N THR A 220 -9.26 -9.83 -5.39
CA THR A 220 -10.19 -10.76 -4.73
C THR A 220 -10.14 -10.66 -3.20
N HIS A 221 -8.94 -10.55 -2.63
CA HIS A 221 -8.73 -10.56 -1.18
C HIS A 221 -7.92 -9.33 -0.73
N ALA A 222 -8.59 -8.25 -0.33
CA ALA A 222 -7.93 -6.98 0.00
C ALA A 222 -6.88 -7.10 1.11
N ARG A 223 -7.19 -7.76 2.23
CA ARG A 223 -6.24 -7.90 3.35
C ARG A 223 -4.97 -8.67 2.94
N LYS A 224 -5.15 -9.78 2.23
CA LYS A 224 -4.05 -10.59 1.71
C LYS A 224 -3.19 -9.78 0.75
N PHE A 225 -3.82 -9.07 -0.18
CA PHE A 225 -3.14 -8.20 -1.12
C PHE A 225 -2.37 -7.08 -0.42
N MET A 226 -2.99 -6.35 0.51
CA MET A 226 -2.35 -5.24 1.22
C MET A 226 -1.15 -5.69 2.03
N SER A 227 -1.26 -6.84 2.69
CA SER A 227 -0.16 -7.45 3.45
C SER A 227 1.02 -7.81 2.54
N ALA A 228 0.77 -8.56 1.45
CA ALA A 228 1.80 -8.96 0.50
C ALA A 228 2.40 -7.76 -0.27
N ALA A 229 1.56 -6.81 -0.69
CA ALA A 229 1.99 -5.61 -1.42
C ALA A 229 2.90 -4.72 -0.58
N ARG A 230 2.59 -4.52 0.71
CA ARG A 230 3.46 -3.79 1.63
C ARG A 230 4.79 -4.49 1.80
N ALA A 231 4.79 -5.81 2.02
CA ALA A 231 6.01 -6.59 2.14
C ALA A 231 6.88 -6.49 0.86
N ALA A 232 6.27 -6.68 -0.31
CA ALA A 232 6.94 -6.57 -1.60
C ALA A 232 7.49 -5.16 -1.84
N ALA A 233 6.69 -4.12 -1.61
CA ALA A 233 7.09 -2.73 -1.82
C ALA A 233 8.19 -2.24 -0.87
N ARG A 234 8.34 -2.83 0.34
CA ARG A 234 9.49 -2.57 1.22
C ARG A 234 10.79 -3.18 0.71
N ALA A 235 10.69 -4.26 -0.07
CA ALA A 235 11.84 -5.00 -0.58
C ALA A 235 12.26 -4.50 -1.98
N LYS A 236 11.30 -4.22 -2.86
CA LYS A 236 11.50 -4.00 -4.29
C LYS A 236 10.51 -2.97 -4.84
N PRO A 237 10.85 -2.23 -5.90
CA PRO A 237 9.89 -1.40 -6.61
C PRO A 237 8.73 -2.25 -7.16
N VAL A 238 7.50 -1.85 -6.81
CA VAL A 238 6.26 -2.44 -7.33
C VAL A 238 5.49 -1.35 -8.06
N ILE A 239 5.21 -1.59 -9.35
CA ILE A 239 4.56 -0.63 -10.23
C ILE A 239 3.26 -1.24 -10.73
N VAL A 240 2.16 -0.48 -10.66
CA VAL A 240 0.81 -0.98 -10.94
C VAL A 240 0.08 -0.12 -11.96
N ILE A 241 -0.53 -0.78 -12.94
CA ILE A 241 -1.59 -0.23 -13.78
C ILE A 241 -2.92 -0.80 -13.30
N LYS A 242 -3.90 0.08 -13.09
CA LYS A 242 -5.29 -0.29 -12.80
C LYS A 242 -6.19 0.03 -14.00
N ALA A 243 -6.78 -1.00 -14.58
CA ALA A 243 -7.78 -0.88 -15.64
C ALA A 243 -9.15 -0.52 -15.06
N GLY A 244 -10.08 -0.01 -15.88
CA GLY A 244 -11.45 0.29 -15.45
C GLY A 244 -11.59 1.50 -14.53
N ARG A 245 -10.99 2.64 -14.92
CA ARG A 245 -10.89 3.86 -14.08
C ARG A 245 -12.17 4.70 -14.01
N SER A 246 -12.97 4.71 -15.08
CA SER A 246 -14.29 5.36 -15.11
C SER A 246 -15.40 4.35 -14.83
N GLU A 247 -16.60 4.80 -14.49
CA GLU A 247 -17.74 3.89 -14.30
C GLU A 247 -18.03 3.06 -15.56
N GLU A 248 -17.90 3.64 -16.75
CA GLU A 248 -18.09 2.94 -18.02
C GLU A 248 -16.98 1.92 -18.28
N ALA A 249 -15.72 2.28 -18.01
CA ALA A 249 -14.59 1.37 -18.13
C ALA A 249 -14.64 0.26 -17.08
N ALA A 250 -15.15 0.55 -15.87
CA ALA A 250 -15.40 -0.42 -14.82
C ALA A 250 -16.54 -1.40 -15.18
N LYS A 251 -17.62 -0.90 -15.80
CA LYS A 251 -18.68 -1.74 -16.39
C LYS A 251 -18.15 -2.65 -17.51
N ALA A 252 -17.26 -2.13 -18.37
CA ALA A 252 -16.60 -2.95 -19.39
C ALA A 252 -15.69 -4.02 -18.78
N ALA A 253 -14.83 -3.66 -17.81
CA ALA A 253 -13.92 -4.61 -17.15
C ALA A 253 -14.68 -5.69 -16.34
N SER A 254 -15.76 -5.32 -15.65
CA SER A 254 -16.61 -6.28 -14.92
C SER A 254 -17.37 -7.23 -15.85
N SER A 255 -17.79 -6.79 -17.03
CA SER A 255 -18.39 -7.66 -18.04
C SER A 255 -17.40 -8.69 -18.60
N HIS A 256 -16.10 -8.41 -18.55
CA HIS A 256 -15.04 -9.32 -18.99
C HIS A 256 -14.54 -10.29 -17.91
N THR A 257 -14.64 -9.93 -16.62
CA THR A 257 -14.09 -10.72 -15.50
C THR A 257 -15.15 -11.34 -14.59
N GLY A 258 -16.41 -10.90 -14.68
CA GLY A 258 -17.49 -11.34 -13.78
C GLY A 258 -17.36 -10.85 -12.33
N ALA A 259 -16.35 -10.04 -12.01
CA ALA A 259 -16.11 -9.48 -10.67
C ALA A 259 -16.66 -8.03 -10.56
N LEU A 260 -17.20 -7.67 -9.39
CA LEU A 260 -17.63 -6.29 -9.11
C LEU A 260 -16.39 -5.37 -9.07
N ALA A 261 -16.39 -4.31 -9.88
CA ALA A 261 -15.32 -3.31 -9.85
C ALA A 261 -15.52 -2.36 -8.66
N GLY A 262 -14.55 -2.31 -7.75
CA GLY A 262 -14.50 -1.32 -6.66
C GLY A 262 -14.15 0.08 -7.18
N ALA A 263 -14.42 1.11 -6.38
CA ALA A 263 -14.19 2.50 -6.78
C ALA A 263 -12.69 2.78 -7.03
N ASP A 264 -12.35 3.41 -8.16
CA ASP A 264 -10.96 3.66 -8.56
C ASP A 264 -10.16 4.44 -7.50
N ALA A 265 -10.81 5.41 -6.84
CA ALA A 265 -10.20 6.20 -5.77
C ALA A 265 -9.80 5.34 -4.54
N VAL A 266 -10.50 4.24 -4.27
CA VAL A 266 -10.17 3.32 -3.18
C VAL A 266 -8.94 2.49 -3.54
N TYR A 267 -8.86 1.97 -4.77
CA TYR A 267 -7.65 1.32 -5.28
C TYR A 267 -6.44 2.27 -5.22
N ASP A 268 -6.65 3.52 -5.61
CA ASP A 268 -5.63 4.57 -5.57
C ASP A 268 -5.10 4.81 -4.15
N ALA A 269 -5.99 4.86 -3.16
CA ALA A 269 -5.64 4.95 -1.75
C ALA A 269 -4.91 3.69 -1.25
N ALA A 270 -5.37 2.49 -1.66
CA ALA A 270 -4.76 1.22 -1.32
C ALA A 270 -3.34 1.08 -1.85
N PHE A 271 -3.09 1.43 -3.12
CA PHE A 271 -1.77 1.32 -3.73
C PHE A 271 -0.75 2.27 -3.09
N ARG A 272 -1.15 3.51 -2.79
CA ARG A 272 -0.30 4.44 -2.03
C ARG A 272 -0.03 3.93 -0.63
N ARG A 273 -1.06 3.46 0.07
CA ARG A 273 -0.93 2.88 1.42
C ARG A 273 -0.01 1.66 1.45
N ALA A 274 0.08 0.93 0.34
CA ALA A 274 0.98 -0.20 0.18
C ALA A 274 2.41 0.19 -0.23
N GLY A 275 2.66 1.46 -0.61
CA GLY A 275 3.97 1.94 -1.07
C GLY A 275 4.27 1.67 -2.55
N MET A 276 3.26 1.31 -3.34
CA MET A 276 3.41 1.00 -4.77
C MET A 276 3.31 2.25 -5.63
N LEU A 277 3.97 2.24 -6.79
CA LEU A 277 3.84 3.30 -7.79
C LEU A 277 2.70 2.98 -8.75
N ARG A 278 1.63 3.78 -8.74
CA ARG A 278 0.58 3.69 -9.75
C ARG A 278 0.95 4.51 -10.99
N VAL A 279 0.81 3.91 -12.17
CA VAL A 279 0.92 4.58 -13.47
C VAL A 279 -0.37 4.44 -14.28
N ALA A 280 -0.59 5.32 -15.25
CA ALA A 280 -1.85 5.40 -15.99
C ALA A 280 -1.85 4.55 -17.26
N GLU A 281 -0.69 4.42 -17.92
CA GLU A 281 -0.58 3.86 -19.27
C GLU A 281 0.59 2.87 -19.36
N LEU A 282 0.59 2.04 -20.42
CA LEU A 282 1.66 1.05 -20.63
C LEU A 282 3.01 1.70 -20.90
N ASP A 283 3.07 2.78 -21.67
CA ASP A 283 4.33 3.50 -21.91
C ASP A 283 4.91 4.06 -20.60
N GLU A 284 4.05 4.52 -19.69
CA GLU A 284 4.45 5.01 -18.37
C GLU A 284 5.03 3.91 -17.47
N LEU A 285 4.54 2.68 -17.61
CA LEU A 285 5.05 1.52 -16.87
C LEU A 285 6.52 1.27 -17.22
N PHE A 286 6.87 1.31 -18.50
CA PHE A 286 8.24 1.08 -18.93
C PHE A 286 9.15 2.25 -18.60
N ASP A 287 8.70 3.49 -18.80
CA ASP A 287 9.43 4.68 -18.33
C ASP A 287 9.76 4.55 -16.83
N ALA A 288 8.78 4.16 -16.01
CA ALA A 288 8.96 3.96 -14.57
C ALA A 288 9.96 2.84 -14.26
N VAL A 289 9.90 1.72 -14.98
CA VAL A 289 10.83 0.59 -14.82
C VAL A 289 12.24 0.99 -15.17
N GLU A 290 12.47 1.59 -16.34
CA GLU A 290 13.79 2.02 -16.79
C GLU A 290 14.40 2.96 -15.75
N THR A 291 13.62 3.94 -15.28
CA THR A 291 14.05 4.89 -14.26
C THR A 291 14.38 4.22 -12.94
N LEU A 292 13.47 3.41 -12.38
CA LEU A 292 13.64 2.79 -11.07
C LEU A 292 14.72 1.70 -11.09
N ALA A 293 14.88 0.99 -12.21
CA ALA A 293 15.87 -0.06 -12.39
C ALA A 293 17.31 0.49 -12.49
N THR A 294 17.50 1.77 -12.84
CA THR A 294 18.83 2.42 -12.78
C THR A 294 19.35 2.54 -11.34
N GLY A 295 18.47 2.45 -10.33
CA GLY A 295 18.83 2.70 -8.93
C GLY A 295 19.01 4.19 -8.62
N VAL A 296 18.46 5.08 -9.45
CA VAL A 296 18.41 6.51 -9.17
C VAL A 296 17.54 6.76 -7.93
N HIS A 297 18.12 7.45 -6.94
CA HIS A 297 17.44 7.88 -5.72
C HIS A 297 17.40 9.41 -5.69
N ILE A 298 16.22 9.97 -5.54
CA ILE A 298 16.03 11.42 -5.38
C ILE A 298 15.92 11.80 -3.90
N GLN A 299 16.37 13.00 -3.55
CA GLN A 299 16.36 13.53 -2.18
C GLN A 299 15.30 14.62 -1.95
N GLY A 300 14.57 15.02 -2.99
CA GLY A 300 13.43 15.94 -2.90
C GLY A 300 12.68 16.01 -4.23
N ASP A 301 11.84 17.03 -4.41
CA ASP A 301 10.99 17.23 -5.58
C ASP A 301 11.34 18.50 -6.38
N ARG A 302 12.54 19.08 -6.15
CA ARG A 302 13.04 20.27 -6.85
C ARG A 302 13.93 19.90 -8.04
N LEU A 303 13.46 20.19 -9.25
CA LEU A 303 14.17 19.89 -10.50
C LEU A 303 14.90 21.13 -11.05
N ALA A 304 16.20 20.99 -11.33
CA ALA A 304 16.92 21.94 -12.18
C ALA A 304 16.91 21.43 -13.63
N ILE A 305 16.67 22.33 -14.59
CA ILE A 305 16.65 21.98 -16.01
C ILE A 305 17.82 22.69 -16.69
N LEU A 306 18.71 21.92 -17.33
CA LEU A 306 19.81 22.41 -18.14
C LEU A 306 19.48 22.16 -19.61
N THR A 307 19.46 23.19 -20.45
CA THR A 307 19.04 23.06 -21.86
C THR A 307 19.84 23.97 -22.77
N ASN A 308 20.08 23.58 -24.03
CA ASN A 308 20.58 24.47 -25.08
C ASN A 308 19.45 25.09 -25.92
N GLY A 309 18.18 24.83 -25.58
CA GLY A 309 17.01 25.37 -26.28
C GLY A 309 15.93 25.84 -25.32
N GLY A 310 15.72 27.15 -25.25
CA GLY A 310 14.74 27.77 -24.36
C GLY A 310 13.31 27.27 -24.53
N GLY A 311 12.84 27.09 -25.77
CA GLY A 311 11.47 26.59 -26.03
C GLY A 311 11.23 25.18 -25.46
N ILE A 312 12.24 24.31 -25.54
CA ILE A 312 12.17 22.95 -24.97
C ILE A 312 12.24 23.00 -23.44
N GLY A 313 13.01 23.94 -22.86
CA GLY A 313 13.01 24.21 -21.42
C GLY A 313 11.66 24.68 -20.89
N VAL A 314 10.92 25.50 -21.65
CA VAL A 314 9.56 25.93 -21.31
C VAL A 314 8.59 24.74 -21.33
N LEU A 315 8.62 23.89 -22.35
CA LEU A 315 7.78 22.69 -22.41
C LEU A 315 8.04 21.74 -21.23
N ALA A 316 9.31 21.56 -20.86
CA ALA A 316 9.68 20.78 -19.68
C ALA A 316 9.13 21.42 -18.38
N THR A 317 9.14 22.74 -18.29
CA THR A 317 8.58 23.49 -17.16
C THR A 317 7.07 23.32 -17.07
N ASP A 318 6.36 23.49 -18.18
CA ASP A 318 4.89 23.31 -18.24
C ASP A 318 4.49 21.89 -17.83
N ALA A 319 5.20 20.87 -18.33
CA ALA A 319 4.98 19.48 -17.93
C ALA A 319 5.21 19.26 -16.43
N LEU A 320 6.24 19.90 -15.85
CA LEU A 320 6.59 19.74 -14.45
C LEU A 320 5.54 20.37 -13.54
N ILE A 321 5.16 21.63 -13.82
CA ILE A 321 4.16 22.37 -13.04
C ILE A 321 2.78 21.72 -13.20
N GLY A 322 2.40 21.32 -14.42
CA GLY A 322 1.13 20.62 -14.68
C GLY A 322 1.02 19.27 -13.96
N SER A 323 2.16 18.64 -13.66
CA SER A 323 2.23 17.39 -12.87
C SER A 323 2.31 17.61 -11.35
N GLY A 324 2.29 18.87 -10.89
CA GLY A 324 2.43 19.26 -9.48
C GLY A 324 3.87 19.26 -8.95
N GLY A 325 4.87 19.20 -9.84
CA GLY A 325 6.29 19.29 -9.51
C GLY A 325 6.75 20.73 -9.27
N ARG A 326 8.03 20.89 -8.90
CA ARG A 326 8.61 22.19 -8.55
C ARG A 326 9.97 22.38 -9.22
N LEU A 327 10.19 23.56 -9.79
CA LEU A 327 11.54 23.97 -10.22
C LEU A 327 12.40 24.28 -8.99
N ALA A 328 13.68 23.93 -9.06
CA ALA A 328 14.66 24.36 -8.09
C ALA A 328 14.90 25.87 -8.18
N GLN A 329 15.02 26.53 -7.03
CA GLN A 329 15.51 27.90 -6.95
C GLN A 329 17.03 27.84 -6.81
N LEU A 330 17.74 28.34 -7.83
CA LEU A 330 19.20 28.34 -7.84
C LEU A 330 19.73 29.30 -6.78
N ALA A 331 20.76 28.87 -6.05
CA ALA A 331 21.40 29.74 -5.06
C ALA A 331 22.09 30.93 -5.75
N PRO A 332 22.16 32.12 -5.13
CA PRO A 332 22.87 33.27 -5.70
C PRO A 332 24.32 32.93 -6.11
N GLU A 333 25.01 32.12 -5.31
CA GLU A 333 26.38 31.68 -5.58
C GLU A 333 26.46 30.77 -6.82
N THR A 334 25.42 29.96 -7.07
CA THR A 334 25.32 29.13 -8.28
C THR A 334 25.15 30.00 -9.51
N ILE A 335 24.32 31.04 -9.43
CA ILE A 335 24.12 32.01 -10.52
C ILE A 335 25.43 32.74 -10.85
N GLU A 336 26.17 33.19 -9.83
CA GLU A 336 27.48 33.83 -10.02
C GLU A 336 28.50 32.91 -10.70
N LYS A 337 28.58 31.64 -10.28
CA LYS A 337 29.45 30.65 -10.93
C LYS A 337 29.05 30.41 -12.40
N LEU A 338 27.75 30.31 -12.68
CA LEU A 338 27.24 30.13 -14.04
C LEU A 338 27.57 31.34 -14.92
N ASN A 339 27.44 32.58 -14.39
CA ASN A 339 27.85 33.80 -15.09
C ASN A 339 29.32 33.83 -15.50
N GLY A 340 30.19 33.12 -14.77
CA GLY A 340 31.61 33.02 -15.09
C GLY A 340 31.95 32.08 -16.25
N VAL A 341 31.05 31.14 -16.59
CA VAL A 341 31.30 30.09 -17.61
C VAL A 341 30.33 30.14 -18.79
N LEU A 342 29.22 30.86 -18.66
CA LEU A 342 28.19 31.00 -19.69
C LEU A 342 28.24 32.38 -20.38
N PRO A 343 27.78 32.48 -21.65
CA PRO A 343 27.68 33.76 -22.34
C PRO A 343 26.65 34.67 -21.64
N PRO A 344 26.80 36.01 -21.67
CA PRO A 344 25.88 36.93 -21.00
C PRO A 344 24.40 36.78 -21.37
N THR A 345 24.11 36.15 -22.52
CA THR A 345 22.79 35.92 -23.09
C THR A 345 22.05 34.71 -22.51
N TRP A 346 22.67 33.91 -21.62
CA TRP A 346 21.98 32.79 -20.95
C TRP A 346 20.79 33.27 -20.11
N SER A 347 19.91 32.37 -19.69
CA SER A 347 18.62 32.73 -19.08
C SER A 347 18.67 33.40 -17.69
N HIS A 348 19.79 33.33 -16.97
CA HIS A 348 19.94 33.80 -15.57
C HIS A 348 18.93 33.20 -14.59
N GLY A 349 18.44 31.99 -14.86
CA GLY A 349 17.42 31.32 -14.05
C GLY A 349 17.33 29.82 -14.30
N ASN A 350 16.23 29.23 -13.83
CA ASN A 350 15.88 27.83 -14.09
C ASN A 350 14.58 27.79 -14.92
N PRO A 351 14.58 27.24 -16.15
CA PRO A 351 15.65 26.49 -16.82
C PRO A 351 16.94 27.29 -17.10
N VAL A 352 18.09 26.64 -16.94
CA VAL A 352 19.42 27.15 -17.33
C VAL A 352 19.58 26.94 -18.83
N ASP A 353 19.30 27.98 -19.61
CA ASP A 353 19.45 27.97 -21.08
C ASP A 353 20.86 28.39 -21.48
N ILE A 354 21.68 27.44 -21.91
CA ILE A 354 23.09 27.62 -22.27
C ILE A 354 23.32 27.99 -23.76
N ILE A 355 22.23 28.32 -24.48
CA ILE A 355 22.19 28.77 -25.87
C ILE A 355 22.47 27.63 -26.88
N GLY A 356 21.84 27.73 -28.06
CA GLY A 356 21.79 26.64 -29.06
C GLY A 356 23.11 26.23 -29.70
N ASP A 357 24.17 27.02 -29.56
CA ASP A 357 25.52 26.72 -30.03
C ASP A 357 26.39 26.01 -28.97
N ALA A 358 25.79 25.57 -27.85
CA ALA A 358 26.47 24.92 -26.74
C ALA A 358 27.31 23.70 -27.13
N ASP A 359 28.61 23.80 -26.89
CA ASP A 359 29.59 22.73 -27.03
C ASP A 359 29.61 21.81 -25.80
N GLY A 360 30.34 20.69 -25.87
CA GLY A 360 30.45 19.76 -24.76
C GLY A 360 31.01 20.42 -23.49
N LYS A 361 31.91 21.40 -23.65
CA LYS A 361 32.46 22.17 -22.53
C LYS A 361 31.39 22.94 -21.76
N ARG A 362 30.49 23.67 -22.43
CA ARG A 362 29.39 24.39 -21.76
C ARG A 362 28.46 23.46 -21.00
N TYR A 363 28.15 22.29 -21.55
CA TYR A 363 27.39 21.25 -20.83
C TYR A 363 28.13 20.78 -19.57
N ALA A 364 29.42 20.46 -19.69
CA ALA A 364 30.21 19.97 -18.56
C ALA A 364 30.34 21.00 -17.45
N ASP A 365 30.72 22.24 -17.76
CA ASP A 365 30.94 23.30 -16.78
C ASP A 365 29.64 23.63 -16.03
N SER A 366 28.53 23.78 -16.77
CA SER A 366 27.21 24.09 -16.20
C SER A 366 26.70 22.97 -15.30
N LEU A 367 26.83 21.72 -15.77
CA LEU A 367 26.40 20.56 -14.99
C LEU A 367 27.23 20.40 -13.71
N LYS A 368 28.56 20.61 -13.78
CA LYS A 368 29.43 20.58 -12.58
C LYS A 368 28.97 21.58 -11.51
N ILE A 369 28.61 22.80 -11.92
CA ILE A 369 28.12 23.84 -11.01
C ILE A 369 26.77 23.44 -10.40
N LEU A 370 25.82 22.96 -11.22
CA LEU A 370 24.50 22.52 -10.75
C LEU A 370 24.61 21.35 -9.76
N LEU A 371 25.47 20.36 -10.03
CA LEU A 371 25.65 19.21 -9.14
C LEU A 371 26.21 19.59 -7.75
N GLU A 372 26.72 20.81 -7.56
CA GLU A 372 27.18 21.33 -6.27
C GLU A 372 26.12 22.16 -5.53
N ASP A 373 25.01 22.52 -6.19
CA ASP A 373 23.94 23.33 -5.60
C ASP A 373 23.08 22.50 -4.62
N ARG A 374 22.91 22.99 -3.40
CA ARG A 374 22.07 22.33 -2.36
C ARG A 374 20.57 22.64 -2.53
N GLY A 375 20.24 23.65 -3.33
CA GLY A 375 18.90 24.12 -3.68
C GLY A 375 18.12 23.22 -4.64
N LEU A 376 18.77 22.22 -5.25
CA LEU A 376 18.15 21.26 -6.17
C LEU A 376 18.22 19.82 -5.66
N ASP A 377 17.34 18.97 -6.18
CA ASP A 377 17.23 17.56 -5.82
C ASP A 377 17.45 16.60 -6.98
N ALA A 378 17.36 17.08 -8.22
CA ALA A 378 17.71 16.39 -9.46
C ALA A 378 18.05 17.41 -10.56
N VAL A 379 18.77 16.97 -11.59
CA VAL A 379 19.01 17.75 -12.81
C VAL A 379 18.45 17.00 -14.02
N LEU A 380 17.68 17.69 -14.86
CA LEU A 380 17.29 17.23 -16.18
C LEU A 380 18.14 17.95 -17.23
N VAL A 381 18.96 17.20 -17.96
CA VAL A 381 19.80 17.72 -19.05
C VAL A 381 19.11 17.47 -20.39
N LEU A 382 18.84 18.54 -21.12
CA LEU A 382 18.18 18.53 -22.41
C LEU A 382 19.17 18.94 -23.50
N ASN A 383 19.10 18.24 -24.63
CA ASN A 383 19.84 18.61 -25.83
C ASN A 383 18.89 18.65 -27.03
N CYS A 384 18.88 19.81 -27.69
CA CYS A 384 18.26 20.04 -28.96
C CYS A 384 19.33 19.95 -30.05
N PRO A 385 19.13 19.14 -31.11
CA PRO A 385 20.10 19.02 -32.17
C PRO A 385 20.22 20.34 -32.95
N THR A 386 21.44 20.81 -33.18
CA THR A 386 21.73 21.98 -33.99
C THR A 386 22.83 21.68 -35.00
N ALA A 387 22.95 22.49 -36.06
CA ALA A 387 23.98 22.30 -37.09
C ALA A 387 25.37 22.76 -36.64
N VAL A 388 25.47 23.51 -35.53
CA VAL A 388 26.67 24.19 -35.08
C VAL A 388 27.31 23.55 -33.84
N ALA A 389 26.64 22.57 -33.23
CA ALA A 389 27.12 21.87 -32.04
C ALA A 389 26.92 20.35 -32.17
N ASP A 390 27.88 19.59 -31.66
CA ASP A 390 27.87 18.12 -31.70
C ASP A 390 27.13 17.55 -30.48
N ALA A 391 25.98 16.91 -30.73
CA ALA A 391 25.17 16.29 -29.70
C ALA A 391 25.87 15.11 -28.99
N GLY A 392 26.74 14.39 -29.70
CA GLY A 392 27.56 13.30 -29.16
C GLY A 392 28.67 13.81 -28.25
N GLU A 393 29.31 14.94 -28.60
CA GLU A 393 30.27 15.62 -27.72
C GLU A 393 29.59 16.07 -26.42
N ALA A 394 28.41 16.71 -26.52
CA ALA A 394 27.61 17.12 -25.37
C ALA A 394 27.20 15.93 -24.49
N ALA A 395 26.80 14.80 -25.10
CA ALA A 395 26.45 13.59 -24.38
C ALA A 395 27.67 13.03 -23.63
N LYS A 396 28.82 12.91 -24.29
CA LYS A 396 30.06 12.43 -23.66
C LYS A 396 30.49 13.31 -22.50
N ALA A 397 30.46 14.63 -22.68
CA ALA A 397 30.76 15.59 -21.64
C ALA A 397 29.83 15.44 -20.42
N THR A 398 28.52 15.26 -20.68
CA THR A 398 27.51 15.00 -19.64
C THR A 398 27.82 13.71 -18.87
N VAL A 399 28.11 12.61 -19.58
CA VAL A 399 28.48 11.31 -18.98
C VAL A 399 29.74 11.43 -18.13
N ASP A 400 30.80 12.06 -18.65
CA ASP A 400 32.07 12.21 -17.95
C ASP A 400 31.89 12.97 -16.63
N VAL A 401 31.08 14.03 -16.62
CA VAL A 401 30.75 14.78 -15.40
C VAL A 401 29.95 13.95 -14.39
N ILE A 402 28.95 13.19 -14.85
CA ILE A 402 28.16 12.30 -13.98
C ILE A 402 29.07 11.26 -13.32
N LEU A 403 29.96 10.63 -14.09
CA LEU A 403 30.89 9.62 -13.59
C LEU A 403 31.96 10.20 -12.65
N GLU A 404 32.48 11.40 -12.96
CA GLU A 404 33.42 12.12 -12.10
C GLU A 404 32.75 12.46 -10.75
N HIS A 405 31.53 13.00 -10.78
CA HIS A 405 30.77 13.34 -9.59
C HIS A 405 30.46 12.09 -8.75
N ALA A 406 30.10 10.97 -9.39
CA ALA A 406 29.83 9.70 -8.70
C ALA A 406 31.07 9.10 -7.98
N LYS A 407 32.29 9.43 -8.43
CA LYS A 407 33.56 8.96 -7.87
C LYS A 407 34.11 9.81 -6.73
N LYS A 408 33.58 11.01 -6.46
CA LYS A 408 34.10 11.91 -5.40
C LYS A 408 34.11 11.19 -4.03
N PRO A 409 35.29 10.95 -3.42
CA PRO A 409 35.39 10.30 -2.12
C PRO A 409 34.79 11.21 -1.02
N GLY A 410 34.02 10.64 -0.08
CA GLY A 410 33.57 11.37 1.11
C GLY A 410 32.06 11.41 1.39
N GLY A 411 31.24 10.57 0.75
CA GLY A 411 29.81 10.49 1.10
C GLY A 411 29.02 11.77 0.82
N GLY A 412 29.50 12.62 -0.10
CA GLY A 412 28.78 13.80 -0.55
C GLY A 412 27.43 13.45 -1.17
N ARG A 413 26.50 14.41 -1.14
CA ARG A 413 25.15 14.28 -1.70
C ARG A 413 25.24 13.92 -3.19
N LYS A 414 24.70 12.75 -3.59
CA LYS A 414 24.56 12.36 -4.99
C LYS A 414 23.31 13.01 -5.58
N VAL A 415 23.50 13.91 -6.53
CA VAL A 415 22.40 14.51 -7.28
C VAL A 415 22.12 13.63 -8.51
N PRO A 416 20.90 13.10 -8.67
CA PRO A 416 20.54 12.30 -9.84
C PRO A 416 20.38 13.18 -11.08
N VAL A 417 20.84 12.64 -12.21
CA VAL A 417 20.76 13.30 -13.52
C VAL A 417 19.91 12.45 -14.45
N LEU A 418 18.89 13.07 -15.03
CA LEU A 418 18.08 12.52 -16.12
C LEU A 418 18.47 13.24 -17.42
N THR A 419 18.44 12.55 -18.54
CA THR A 419 18.78 13.14 -19.84
C THR A 419 17.61 13.03 -20.82
N SER A 420 17.53 13.96 -21.77
CA SER A 420 16.64 13.83 -22.91
C SER A 420 17.29 14.49 -24.13
N TRP A 421 17.86 13.66 -25.00
CA TRP A 421 18.39 14.09 -26.30
C TRP A 421 17.30 13.98 -27.36
N LEU A 422 16.87 15.15 -27.86
CA LEU A 422 15.76 15.26 -28.80
C LEU A 422 16.18 14.86 -30.23
N GLY A 423 15.21 14.37 -30.99
CA GLY A 423 15.41 13.84 -32.35
C GLY A 423 15.79 12.36 -32.34
N GLU A 424 15.75 11.73 -33.50
CA GLU A 424 15.99 10.27 -33.61
C GLU A 424 17.40 9.99 -34.13
N PHE A 425 17.74 10.54 -35.31
CA PHE A 425 19.03 10.30 -35.95
C PHE A 425 20.22 10.85 -35.14
N ALA A 426 20.17 12.13 -34.77
CA ALA A 426 21.27 12.80 -34.05
C ALA A 426 21.45 12.29 -32.61
N ALA A 427 20.39 11.78 -31.99
CA ALA A 427 20.41 11.31 -30.60
C ALA A 427 20.83 9.83 -30.47
N ALA A 428 20.85 9.06 -31.56
CA ALA A 428 21.02 7.60 -31.51
C ALA A 428 22.30 7.15 -30.80
N ASP A 429 23.44 7.79 -31.08
CA ASP A 429 24.71 7.43 -30.45
C ASP A 429 24.82 7.94 -29.00
N ALA A 430 24.24 9.11 -28.71
CA ALA A 430 24.11 9.62 -27.34
C ALA A 430 23.29 8.67 -26.46
N ARG A 431 22.15 8.16 -26.98
CA ARG A 431 21.30 7.16 -26.30
C ARG A 431 22.05 5.88 -25.97
N LYS A 432 22.80 5.33 -26.92
CA LYS A 432 23.64 4.15 -26.68
C LYS A 432 24.65 4.42 -25.57
N LEU A 433 25.27 5.60 -25.57
CA LEU A 433 26.24 5.99 -24.57
C LEU A 433 25.59 6.08 -23.18
N PHE A 434 24.43 6.72 -23.04
CA PHE A 434 23.69 6.79 -21.77
C PHE A 434 23.29 5.38 -21.28
N ALA A 435 22.78 4.53 -22.15
CA ALA A 435 22.41 3.15 -21.83
C ALA A 435 23.61 2.31 -21.33
N GLN A 436 24.78 2.44 -21.96
CA GLN A 436 26.02 1.76 -21.53
C GLN A 436 26.44 2.15 -20.11
N HIS A 437 26.18 3.38 -19.71
CA HIS A 437 26.49 3.90 -18.38
C HIS A 437 25.32 3.87 -17.38
N ARG A 438 24.18 3.30 -17.77
CA ARG A 438 22.93 3.23 -16.98
C ARG A 438 22.41 4.62 -16.55
N ILE A 439 22.55 5.61 -17.42
CA ILE A 439 21.98 6.95 -17.23
C ILE A 439 20.59 6.96 -17.89
N PRO A 440 19.51 7.37 -17.17
CA PRO A 440 18.18 7.42 -17.76
C PRO A 440 18.07 8.49 -18.85
N ASP A 441 17.71 8.09 -20.07
CA ASP A 441 17.48 8.98 -21.22
C ASP A 441 16.06 8.82 -21.78
N TYR A 442 15.45 9.93 -22.19
CA TYR A 442 14.09 9.95 -22.73
C TYR A 442 14.02 10.69 -24.06
N HIS A 443 13.01 10.36 -24.87
CA HIS A 443 12.87 10.92 -26.21
C HIS A 443 12.28 12.33 -26.20
N THR A 444 11.54 12.67 -25.14
CA THR A 444 10.87 13.97 -25.00
C THR A 444 11.03 14.54 -23.59
N PRO A 445 10.96 15.88 -23.45
CA PRO A 445 10.97 16.51 -22.13
C PRO A 445 9.81 16.05 -21.24
N ASN A 446 8.62 15.84 -21.81
CA ASN A 446 7.46 15.36 -21.06
C ASN A 446 7.69 13.97 -20.47
N GLN A 447 8.30 13.05 -21.22
CA GLN A 447 8.68 11.73 -20.71
C GLN A 447 9.70 11.84 -19.57
N ALA A 448 10.73 12.68 -19.73
CA ALA A 448 11.76 12.86 -18.71
C ALA A 448 11.20 13.47 -17.42
N VAL A 449 10.33 14.47 -17.54
CA VAL A 449 9.63 15.08 -16.40
C VAL A 449 8.68 14.09 -15.75
N ARG A 450 7.94 13.30 -16.53
CA ARG A 450 7.06 12.26 -16.02
C ARG A 450 7.84 11.20 -15.23
N ALA A 451 8.97 10.75 -15.76
CA ALA A 451 9.88 9.83 -15.07
C ALA A 451 10.42 10.42 -13.75
N PHE A 452 10.80 11.70 -13.74
CA PHE A 452 11.15 12.40 -12.50
C PHE A 452 9.98 12.41 -11.50
N MET A 453 8.76 12.71 -11.96
CA MET A 453 7.58 12.71 -11.10
C MET A 453 7.21 11.30 -10.60
N HIS A 454 7.51 10.23 -11.36
CA HIS A 454 7.41 8.86 -10.88
C HIS A 454 8.36 8.59 -9.72
N LEU A 455 9.62 9.05 -9.80
CA LEU A 455 10.57 8.97 -8.68
C LEU A 455 10.05 9.73 -7.45
N VAL A 456 9.48 10.93 -7.65
CA VAL A 456 8.89 11.74 -6.57
C VAL A 456 7.74 11.02 -5.90
N ARG A 457 6.79 10.50 -6.67
CA ARG A 457 5.63 9.77 -6.14
C ARG A 457 6.03 8.46 -5.48
N TYR A 458 6.93 7.70 -6.10
CA TYR A 458 7.44 6.46 -5.54
C TYR A 458 8.13 6.72 -4.20
N ARG A 459 9.00 7.73 -4.12
CA ARG A 459 9.63 8.11 -2.87
C ARG A 459 8.61 8.52 -1.80
N LYS A 460 7.65 9.39 -2.12
CA LYS A 460 6.61 9.79 -1.16
C LYS A 460 5.82 8.58 -0.66
N ASN A 461 5.47 7.64 -1.54
CA ASN A 461 4.79 6.41 -1.15
C ASN A 461 5.66 5.50 -0.26
N GLN A 462 6.97 5.43 -0.55
CA GLN A 462 7.94 4.70 0.27
C GLN A 462 8.15 5.36 1.63
N GLU A 463 8.19 6.69 1.68
CA GLU A 463 8.20 7.45 2.92
C GLU A 463 6.94 7.12 3.70
N LEU A 464 5.73 7.27 3.17
CA LEU A 464 4.49 6.92 3.87
C LEU A 464 4.40 5.46 4.34
N LEU A 465 5.03 4.53 3.61
CA LEU A 465 5.12 3.12 4.00
C LEU A 465 6.10 2.90 5.15
N MET A 466 7.18 3.70 5.20
CA MET A 466 8.31 3.63 6.13
C MET A 466 8.27 4.74 7.19
N GLU A 467 7.26 5.61 7.21
CA GLU A 467 7.23 6.79 8.06
C GLU A 467 6.70 6.39 9.42
N THR A 468 7.54 6.63 10.41
CA THR A 468 7.16 6.54 11.81
C THR A 468 6.36 7.80 12.13
N PRO A 469 5.09 7.67 12.53
CA PRO A 469 4.31 8.83 12.94
C PRO A 469 5.00 9.47 14.14
N PRO A 470 4.94 10.80 14.27
CA PRO A 470 5.27 11.40 15.55
C PRO A 470 4.39 10.72 16.60
N SER A 471 5.00 10.34 17.72
CA SER A 471 4.33 10.00 18.97
C SER A 471 3.13 10.91 19.13
N VAL A 472 1.91 10.40 18.95
CA VAL A 472 0.72 11.21 19.18
C VAL A 472 0.84 11.72 20.62
N PRO A 473 0.85 13.04 20.86
CA PRO A 473 0.78 13.57 22.20
C PRO A 473 -0.53 13.06 22.79
N GLU A 474 -0.41 12.29 23.87
CA GLU A 474 -1.51 11.76 24.67
C GLU A 474 -2.40 10.72 23.97
N GLN A 475 -2.55 9.58 24.65
CA GLN A 475 -3.76 8.77 24.51
C GLN A 475 -4.93 9.70 24.84
N PHE A 476 -5.64 10.21 23.83
CA PHE A 476 -6.90 10.89 24.11
C PHE A 476 -7.82 9.88 24.80
N ASP A 477 -8.38 10.26 25.96
CA ASP A 477 -9.25 9.38 26.72
C ASP A 477 -10.52 9.10 25.91
N VAL A 478 -10.67 7.85 25.50
CA VAL A 478 -11.85 7.37 24.76
C VAL A 478 -12.82 6.73 25.74
N ASP A 479 -14.03 7.26 25.83
CA ASP A 479 -15.13 6.61 26.54
C ASP A 479 -15.83 5.58 25.64
N MET A 480 -15.12 4.48 25.39
CA MET A 480 -15.62 3.40 24.54
C MET A 480 -16.92 2.78 25.09
N ALA A 481 -17.08 2.77 26.42
CA ALA A 481 -18.27 2.20 27.06
C ALA A 481 -19.53 3.00 26.71
N SER A 482 -19.47 4.33 26.79
CA SER A 482 -20.58 5.20 26.40
C SER A 482 -20.92 5.10 24.92
N ALA A 483 -19.91 5.08 24.04
CA ALA A 483 -20.13 4.90 22.60
C ALA A 483 -20.78 3.54 22.28
N ARG A 484 -20.33 2.47 22.95
CA ARG A 484 -20.88 1.11 22.81
C ARG A 484 -22.32 1.01 23.25
N ALA A 485 -22.67 1.61 24.39
CA ALA A 485 -24.06 1.62 24.87
C ALA A 485 -25.02 2.20 23.81
N MET A 486 -24.64 3.28 23.12
CA MET A 486 -25.47 3.91 22.09
C MET A 486 -25.62 3.03 20.84
N VAL A 487 -24.53 2.40 20.39
CA VAL A 487 -24.54 1.50 19.23
C VAL A 487 -25.38 0.25 19.51
N ASP A 488 -25.17 -0.37 20.67
CA ASP A 488 -25.87 -1.58 21.07
C ASP A 488 -27.37 -1.33 21.26
N GLU A 489 -27.75 -0.17 21.80
CA GLU A 489 -29.15 0.23 21.95
C GLU A 489 -29.84 0.36 20.59
N ALA A 490 -29.22 1.07 19.65
CA ALA A 490 -29.78 1.21 18.29
C ALA A 490 -29.97 -0.13 17.59
N LEU A 491 -28.99 -1.04 17.72
CA LEU A 491 -29.08 -2.39 17.15
C LEU A 491 -30.16 -3.23 17.84
N ARG A 492 -30.30 -3.12 19.17
CA ARG A 492 -31.34 -3.81 19.95
C ARG A 492 -32.75 -3.36 19.54
N GLU A 493 -32.91 -2.09 19.22
CA GLU A 493 -34.17 -1.52 18.70
C GLU A 493 -34.40 -1.78 17.21
N GLY A 494 -33.45 -2.42 16.51
CA GLY A 494 -33.52 -2.69 15.07
C GLY A 494 -33.36 -1.44 14.20
N ARG A 495 -32.78 -0.36 14.74
CA ARG A 495 -32.53 0.88 14.01
C ARG A 495 -31.23 0.79 13.22
N ALA A 496 -31.31 1.19 11.94
CA ALA A 496 -30.13 1.28 11.07
C ALA A 496 -29.35 2.59 11.25
N TRP A 497 -29.96 3.62 11.85
CA TRP A 497 -29.35 4.94 12.03
C TRP A 497 -29.41 5.37 13.48
N LEU A 498 -28.30 5.95 13.95
CA LEU A 498 -28.30 6.71 15.20
C LEU A 498 -29.05 8.03 15.00
N THR A 499 -29.72 8.50 16.05
CA THR A 499 -30.22 9.86 16.09
C THR A 499 -29.06 10.85 16.06
N GLU A 500 -29.34 12.09 15.64
CA GLU A 500 -28.32 13.14 15.57
C GLU A 500 -27.68 13.43 16.94
N PHE A 501 -28.45 13.25 18.03
CA PHE A 501 -27.94 13.36 19.39
C PHE A 501 -26.97 12.21 19.72
N GLU A 502 -27.40 10.96 19.53
CA GLU A 502 -26.58 9.77 19.75
C GLU A 502 -25.27 9.82 18.93
N ALA A 503 -25.36 10.20 17.65
CA ALA A 503 -24.19 10.33 16.79
C ALA A 503 -23.16 11.35 17.35
N LYS A 504 -23.62 12.51 17.83
CA LYS A 504 -22.74 13.52 18.45
C LYS A 504 -22.16 13.07 19.78
N GLU A 505 -22.92 12.32 20.59
CA GLU A 505 -22.39 11.74 21.83
C GLU A 505 -21.32 10.69 21.55
N VAL A 506 -21.49 9.86 20.51
CA VAL A 506 -20.45 8.92 20.04
C VAL A 506 -19.18 9.67 19.60
N LEU A 507 -19.31 10.77 18.83
CA LEU A 507 -18.18 11.59 18.43
C LEU A 507 -17.48 12.25 19.64
N ARG A 508 -18.24 12.75 20.62
CA ARG A 508 -17.69 13.32 21.86
C ARG A 508 -16.98 12.28 22.72
N ALA A 509 -17.49 11.04 22.76
CA ALA A 509 -16.83 9.93 23.46
C ALA A 509 -15.43 9.61 22.89
N TYR A 510 -15.18 9.96 21.62
CA TYR A 510 -13.87 9.91 20.96
C TYR A 510 -13.11 11.26 20.97
N GLY A 511 -13.60 12.24 21.73
CA GLY A 511 -12.97 13.54 21.87
C GLY A 511 -13.07 14.44 20.63
N ILE A 512 -14.05 14.25 19.75
CA ILE A 512 -14.33 15.14 18.63
C ILE A 512 -15.30 16.24 19.10
N PRO A 513 -14.89 17.53 19.10
CA PRO A 513 -15.76 18.62 19.54
C PRO A 513 -17.01 18.72 18.66
N CYS A 514 -18.19 18.72 19.29
CA CYS A 514 -19.48 18.85 18.61
C CYS A 514 -20.27 20.01 19.22
N VAL A 515 -21.09 20.69 18.42
CA VAL A 515 -22.00 21.72 18.94
C VAL A 515 -22.89 21.18 20.06
N ARG A 516 -23.14 22.02 21.07
CA ARG A 516 -24.00 21.66 22.20
C ARG A 516 -25.41 21.39 21.67
N THR A 517 -25.92 20.21 21.99
CA THR A 517 -27.14 19.64 21.42
C THR A 517 -27.97 19.05 22.56
N VAL A 518 -29.25 19.37 22.60
CA VAL A 518 -30.18 18.91 23.64
C VAL A 518 -31.45 18.38 22.98
N VAL A 519 -31.92 17.21 23.42
CA VAL A 519 -33.22 16.66 23.03
C VAL A 519 -34.32 17.28 23.88
N ALA A 520 -35.42 17.65 23.25
CA ALA A 520 -36.61 18.19 23.89
C ALA A 520 -37.86 17.50 23.35
N ASN A 521 -38.72 16.98 24.23
CA ASN A 521 -39.89 16.18 23.83
C ASN A 521 -41.14 17.05 23.55
N SER A 522 -41.04 18.36 23.77
CA SER A 522 -42.14 19.32 23.56
C SER A 522 -41.62 20.72 23.20
N PRO A 523 -42.45 21.58 22.57
CA PRO A 523 -42.10 22.98 22.31
C PRO A 523 -41.67 23.74 23.59
N ALA A 524 -42.30 23.46 24.73
CA ALA A 524 -41.96 24.06 26.02
C ALA A 524 -40.59 23.59 26.56
N GLU A 525 -40.23 22.33 26.35
CA GLU A 525 -38.89 21.84 26.65
C GLU A 525 -37.84 22.42 25.70
N ALA A 526 -38.19 22.58 24.42
CA ALA A 526 -37.29 23.13 23.43
C ALA A 526 -36.92 24.59 23.75
N GLU A 527 -37.89 25.39 24.18
CA GLU A 527 -37.65 26.77 24.63
C GLU A 527 -36.78 26.82 25.90
N ARG A 528 -37.02 25.93 26.88
CA ARG A 528 -36.17 25.81 28.08
C ARG A 528 -34.74 25.40 27.74
N ALA A 529 -34.56 24.47 26.80
CA ALA A 529 -33.24 24.08 26.31
C ALA A 529 -32.54 25.24 25.60
N ALA A 530 -33.26 25.97 24.73
CA ALA A 530 -32.76 27.15 24.03
C ALA A 530 -32.30 28.25 25.00
N LYS A 531 -33.08 28.52 26.05
CA LYS A 531 -32.72 29.48 27.11
C LYS A 531 -31.46 29.07 27.88
N ARG A 532 -31.26 27.76 28.12
CA ARG A 532 -30.04 27.22 28.76
C ARG A 532 -28.80 27.31 27.86
N LEU A 533 -28.96 27.05 26.56
CA LEU A 533 -27.86 27.13 25.59
C LEU A 533 -27.40 28.57 25.35
N GLY A 534 -28.36 29.50 25.28
CA GLY A 534 -28.10 30.91 24.96
C GLY A 534 -27.74 31.14 23.49
N GLY A 535 -27.62 32.40 23.07
CA GLY A 535 -27.21 32.75 21.70
C GLY A 535 -28.26 32.46 20.62
N ARG A 536 -27.80 32.20 19.40
CA ARG A 536 -28.65 31.79 18.26
C ARG A 536 -28.82 30.27 18.26
N ILE A 537 -30.04 29.83 17.94
CA ILE A 537 -30.47 28.44 18.05
C ILE A 537 -30.86 27.90 16.68
N ALA A 538 -30.42 26.66 16.42
CA ALA A 538 -30.96 25.82 15.38
C ALA A 538 -31.93 24.82 16.03
N LEU A 539 -33.16 24.82 15.55
CA LEU A 539 -34.19 23.88 15.96
C LEU A 539 -34.40 22.88 14.82
N LYS A 540 -34.24 21.60 15.10
CA LYS A 540 -34.48 20.52 14.12
C LYS A 540 -35.51 19.54 14.67
N ILE A 541 -36.33 18.95 13.81
CA ILE A 541 -37.24 17.88 14.20
C ILE A 541 -36.46 16.60 14.55
N LEU A 542 -36.91 15.89 15.58
CA LEU A 542 -36.43 14.55 15.93
C LEU A 542 -37.52 13.52 15.56
N SER A 543 -37.29 12.80 14.47
CA SER A 543 -38.18 11.74 13.98
C SER A 543 -37.37 10.75 13.13
N HIS A 544 -37.61 9.45 13.33
CA HIS A 544 -37.00 8.38 12.54
C HIS A 544 -37.60 8.28 11.12
N ASP A 545 -38.86 8.73 10.95
CA ASP A 545 -39.58 8.66 9.68
C ASP A 545 -39.20 9.81 8.73
N ILE A 546 -38.46 10.81 9.22
CA ILE A 546 -38.12 12.04 8.49
C ILE A 546 -36.60 12.11 8.27
N VAL A 547 -36.13 11.49 7.19
CA VAL A 547 -34.70 11.43 6.82
C VAL A 547 -34.20 12.77 6.24
N HIS A 548 -34.97 13.41 5.35
CA HIS A 548 -34.64 14.69 4.73
C HIS A 548 -35.34 15.87 5.44
N LYS A 549 -34.86 16.20 6.63
CA LYS A 549 -35.49 17.19 7.54
C LYS A 549 -35.65 18.58 6.92
N SER A 550 -34.66 19.07 6.19
CA SER A 550 -34.67 20.41 5.58
C SER A 550 -35.75 20.56 4.52
N ASP A 551 -35.92 19.55 3.67
CA ASP A 551 -36.86 19.56 2.54
C ASP A 551 -38.32 19.58 3.01
N MET A 552 -38.57 19.07 4.22
CA MET A 552 -39.89 19.01 4.86
C MET A 552 -40.14 20.16 5.86
N GLY A 553 -39.28 21.19 5.87
CA GLY A 553 -39.41 22.32 6.80
C GLY A 553 -39.18 21.95 8.28
N GLY A 554 -38.50 20.84 8.53
CA GLY A 554 -38.11 20.32 9.84
C GLY A 554 -36.78 20.86 10.36
N VAL A 555 -36.27 21.95 9.78
CA VAL A 555 -35.06 22.65 10.22
C VAL A 555 -35.34 24.15 10.20
N SER A 556 -35.19 24.80 11.35
CA SER A 556 -35.32 26.26 11.51
C SER A 556 -34.06 26.81 12.16
N LEU A 557 -33.38 27.70 11.44
CA LEU A 557 -32.09 28.25 11.83
C LEU A 557 -32.22 29.70 12.33
N ASN A 558 -31.21 30.15 13.06
CA ASN A 558 -30.98 31.53 13.51
C ASN A 558 -32.05 32.08 14.47
N LEU A 559 -32.68 31.19 15.25
CA LEU A 559 -33.72 31.55 16.20
C LEU A 559 -33.11 32.19 17.45
N LEU A 560 -33.75 33.21 17.99
CA LEU A 560 -33.52 33.65 19.37
C LEU A 560 -34.22 32.68 20.33
N PRO A 561 -33.73 32.50 21.58
CA PRO A 561 -34.31 31.53 22.50
C PRO A 561 -35.81 31.70 22.77
N ASN A 562 -36.30 32.94 22.75
CA ASN A 562 -37.72 33.27 22.90
C ASN A 562 -38.58 33.02 21.65
N GLN A 563 -37.97 32.77 20.49
CA GLN A 563 -38.68 32.43 19.25
C GLN A 563 -38.88 30.92 19.09
N VAL A 564 -38.12 30.10 19.83
CA VAL A 564 -38.08 28.63 19.66
C VAL A 564 -39.43 27.98 19.92
N TRP A 565 -40.21 28.46 20.90
CA TRP A 565 -41.51 27.87 21.21
C TRP A 565 -42.49 27.99 20.03
N ALA A 566 -42.64 29.21 19.49
CA ALA A 566 -43.57 29.48 18.39
C ALA A 566 -43.15 28.74 17.11
N GLU A 567 -41.85 28.69 16.83
CA GLU A 567 -41.34 27.96 15.67
C GLU A 567 -41.49 26.44 15.81
N ALA A 568 -41.33 25.89 17.02
CA ALA A 568 -41.54 24.48 17.30
C ALA A 568 -43.00 24.06 17.05
N GLU A 569 -43.97 24.86 17.50
CA GLU A 569 -45.39 24.65 17.20
C GLU A 569 -45.66 24.69 15.69
N ALA A 570 -45.19 25.74 15.01
CA ALA A 570 -45.36 25.90 13.57
C ALA A 570 -44.71 24.75 12.77
N MET A 571 -43.54 24.26 13.22
CA MET A 571 -42.86 23.11 12.63
C MET A 571 -43.68 21.83 12.75
N LEU A 572 -44.28 21.56 13.92
CA LEU A 572 -45.15 20.39 14.10
C LEU A 572 -46.39 20.45 13.20
N GLU A 573 -47.02 21.62 13.06
CA GLU A 573 -48.17 21.79 12.17
C GLU A 573 -47.81 21.51 10.71
N ARG A 574 -46.68 22.08 10.23
CA ARG A 574 -46.19 21.83 8.87
C ARG A 574 -45.92 20.34 8.63
N ILE A 575 -45.23 19.69 9.55
CA ILE A 575 -44.85 18.28 9.41
C ILE A 575 -46.07 17.37 9.48
N ARG A 576 -46.99 17.57 10.43
CA ARG A 576 -48.23 16.77 10.52
C ARG A 576 -49.13 16.93 9.29
N THR A 577 -49.10 18.09 8.65
CA THR A 577 -49.82 18.32 7.40
C THR A 577 -49.17 17.58 6.24
N ALA A 578 -47.84 17.60 6.17
CA ALA A 578 -47.09 16.98 5.07
C ALA A 578 -46.95 15.45 5.20
N LEU A 579 -46.82 14.94 6.43
CA LEU A 579 -46.60 13.53 6.78
C LEU A 579 -47.42 13.19 8.05
N PRO A 580 -48.74 12.96 7.91
CA PRO A 580 -49.62 12.73 9.06
C PRO A 580 -49.30 11.44 9.84
N ASP A 581 -48.69 10.46 9.17
CA ASP A 581 -48.34 9.16 9.76
C ASP A 581 -46.92 9.14 10.38
N ALA A 582 -46.13 10.22 10.22
CA ALA A 582 -44.77 10.26 10.76
C ALA A 582 -44.77 10.37 12.29
N LYS A 583 -44.04 9.48 12.95
CA LYS A 583 -43.84 9.49 14.39
C LYS A 583 -42.82 10.55 14.78
N ILE A 584 -43.29 11.59 15.47
CA ILE A 584 -42.43 12.67 15.97
C ILE A 584 -42.10 12.40 17.43
N GLU A 585 -40.81 12.29 17.75
CA GLU A 585 -40.32 12.04 19.11
C GLU A 585 -40.05 13.33 19.87
N GLY A 586 -39.75 14.42 19.14
CA GLY A 586 -39.54 15.73 19.72
C GLY A 586 -38.71 16.62 18.81
N PHE A 587 -37.79 17.36 19.42
CA PHE A 587 -36.92 18.32 18.78
C PHE A 587 -35.48 18.15 19.23
N THR A 588 -34.56 18.45 18.32
CA THR A 588 -33.15 18.65 18.61
C THR A 588 -32.88 20.15 18.65
N VAL A 589 -32.53 20.66 19.82
CA VAL A 589 -32.19 22.08 20.04
C VAL A 589 -30.68 22.22 20.09
N GLN A 590 -30.13 23.06 19.20
CA GLN A 590 -28.70 23.19 19.00
C GLN A 590 -28.25 24.63 19.05
N GLU A 591 -27.05 24.85 19.60
CA GLU A 591 -26.33 26.10 19.43
C GLU A 591 -25.92 26.27 17.97
N MET A 592 -26.14 27.46 17.40
CA MET A 592 -25.53 27.84 16.12
C MET A 592 -24.12 28.37 16.35
N ALA A 593 -23.13 27.60 15.91
CA ALA A 593 -21.75 28.06 15.90
C ALA A 593 -21.56 29.20 14.88
N HIS A 594 -21.15 30.37 15.35
CA HIS A 594 -20.74 31.48 14.48
C HIS A 594 -19.21 31.60 14.52
N ARG A 595 -18.54 31.04 13.51
CA ARG A 595 -17.08 31.09 13.32
C ARG A 595 -16.76 31.78 11.98
N PRO A 596 -16.70 33.12 11.95
CA PRO A 596 -16.44 33.86 10.72
C PRO A 596 -15.09 33.47 10.12
N GLY A 597 -15.09 33.03 8.87
CA GLY A 597 -13.85 32.63 8.18
C GLY A 597 -13.46 31.16 8.35
N ALA A 598 -14.19 30.37 9.16
CA ALA A 598 -14.01 28.93 9.22
C ALA A 598 -14.29 28.28 7.87
N HIS A 599 -13.53 27.23 7.57
CA HIS A 599 -13.73 26.38 6.40
C HIS A 599 -14.71 25.26 6.73
N GLU A 600 -15.61 24.97 5.79
CA GLU A 600 -16.50 23.80 5.87
C GLU A 600 -15.77 22.60 5.28
N LEU A 601 -15.54 21.58 6.11
CA LEU A 601 -14.90 20.33 5.73
C LEU A 601 -15.88 19.17 5.87
N ILE A 602 -15.59 18.07 5.20
CA ILE A 602 -16.26 16.78 5.41
C ILE A 602 -15.23 15.76 5.87
N VAL A 603 -15.56 15.03 6.94
CA VAL A 603 -14.83 13.84 7.38
C VAL A 603 -15.83 12.72 7.51
N GLY A 604 -15.64 11.65 6.76
CA GLY A 604 -16.59 10.54 6.74
C GLY A 604 -15.92 9.19 6.58
N MET A 605 -16.73 8.15 6.61
CA MET A 605 -16.35 6.78 6.35
C MET A 605 -17.48 6.06 5.62
N VAL A 606 -17.11 5.29 4.60
CA VAL A 606 -17.99 4.37 3.88
C VAL A 606 -17.35 2.98 3.84
N ASP A 607 -18.18 1.94 3.89
CA ASP A 607 -17.71 0.55 3.76
C ASP A 607 -17.64 0.15 2.27
N ASP A 608 -16.42 0.01 1.74
CA ASP A 608 -16.19 -0.54 0.40
C ASP A 608 -16.30 -2.07 0.44
N VAL A 609 -16.94 -2.64 -0.57
CA VAL A 609 -17.22 -4.09 -0.65
C VAL A 609 -15.95 -4.95 -0.57
N LEU A 610 -14.82 -4.44 -1.07
CA LEU A 610 -13.57 -5.17 -1.15
C LEU A 610 -12.58 -4.77 -0.06
N PHE A 611 -12.34 -3.47 0.11
CA PHE A 611 -11.34 -2.93 1.04
C PHE A 611 -11.87 -2.65 2.45
N GLY A 612 -13.18 -2.79 2.66
CA GLY A 612 -13.84 -2.48 3.91
C GLY A 612 -13.92 -0.96 4.14
N PRO A 613 -13.82 -0.48 5.38
CA PRO A 613 -14.03 0.94 5.68
C PRO A 613 -12.95 1.81 5.04
N VAL A 614 -13.38 2.91 4.42
CA VAL A 614 -12.52 3.91 3.79
C VAL A 614 -12.86 5.28 4.37
N ILE A 615 -11.85 5.98 4.88
CA ILE A 615 -12.00 7.34 5.42
C ILE A 615 -11.96 8.34 4.26
N LEU A 616 -12.90 9.29 4.29
CA LEU A 616 -13.02 10.39 3.34
C LEU A 616 -12.68 11.71 4.03
N PHE A 617 -11.92 12.55 3.33
CA PHE A 617 -11.67 13.95 3.68
C PHE A 617 -11.88 14.85 2.46
N GLY A 618 -12.49 16.01 2.64
CA GLY A 618 -12.67 16.96 1.54
C GLY A 618 -13.28 18.30 1.96
N GLU A 619 -13.57 19.12 0.97
CA GLU A 619 -14.41 20.30 1.14
C GLU A 619 -15.84 19.87 1.46
N GLY A 620 -16.40 20.43 2.54
CA GLY A 620 -17.73 20.11 3.06
C GLY A 620 -18.83 21.05 2.56
N GLY A 621 -19.98 21.00 3.23
CA GLY A 621 -21.14 21.83 2.92
C GLY A 621 -22.04 21.22 1.84
N THR A 622 -22.79 22.06 1.13
CA THR A 622 -23.78 21.62 0.13
C THR A 622 -23.18 21.33 -1.26
N GLY A 623 -21.93 21.73 -1.50
CA GLY A 623 -21.25 21.61 -2.80
C GLY A 623 -20.41 20.33 -3.00
N VAL A 624 -20.39 19.40 -2.03
CA VAL A 624 -19.47 18.25 -1.97
C VAL A 624 -19.45 17.44 -3.28
N GLU A 625 -20.62 17.13 -3.84
CA GLU A 625 -20.74 16.31 -5.06
C GLU A 625 -20.30 17.04 -6.33
N VAL A 626 -20.44 18.37 -6.37
CA VAL A 626 -20.20 19.19 -7.56
C VAL A 626 -18.73 19.61 -7.67
N VAL A 627 -18.10 19.94 -6.53
CA VAL A 627 -16.69 20.38 -6.53
C VAL A 627 -15.75 19.19 -6.66
N ALA A 628 -16.14 18.00 -6.20
CA ALA A 628 -15.37 16.76 -6.24
C ALA A 628 -13.96 16.88 -5.64
N ASP A 629 -13.79 17.72 -4.61
CA ASP A 629 -12.52 17.91 -3.89
C ASP A 629 -12.41 16.98 -2.68
N LYS A 630 -12.14 15.70 -2.94
CA LYS A 630 -12.07 14.66 -1.91
C LYS A 630 -10.83 13.78 -2.05
N ALA A 631 -10.33 13.31 -0.93
CA ALA A 631 -9.27 12.32 -0.82
C ALA A 631 -9.72 11.17 0.07
N LEU A 632 -9.26 9.96 -0.26
CA LEU A 632 -9.58 8.73 0.46
C LEU A 632 -8.33 8.13 1.11
N ALA A 633 -8.54 7.45 2.24
CA ALA A 633 -7.50 6.74 2.97
C ALA A 633 -8.04 5.49 3.67
N LEU A 634 -7.19 4.47 3.82
CA LEU A 634 -7.54 3.23 4.50
C LEU A 634 -7.17 3.31 5.99
N PRO A 635 -8.10 3.01 6.92
CA PRO A 635 -7.80 2.89 8.34
C PRO A 635 -6.91 1.66 8.62
N PRO A 636 -6.12 1.66 9.70
CA PRO A 636 -5.98 2.74 10.67
C PRO A 636 -5.13 3.91 10.14
N LEU A 637 -5.52 5.13 10.48
CA LEU A 637 -4.79 6.37 10.19
C LEU A 637 -3.93 6.81 11.38
N ASN A 638 -2.85 7.50 11.06
CA ASN A 638 -2.02 8.28 11.97
C ASN A 638 -1.98 9.73 11.45
N LEU A 639 -1.36 10.64 12.20
CA LEU A 639 -1.34 12.07 11.84
C LEU A 639 -0.70 12.34 10.48
N ASN A 640 0.36 11.62 10.11
CA ASN A 640 1.05 11.83 8.83
C ASN A 640 0.19 11.37 7.65
N LEU A 641 -0.48 10.22 7.76
CA LEU A 641 -1.44 9.76 6.75
C LEU A 641 -2.63 10.70 6.63
N ALA A 642 -3.12 11.25 7.75
CA ALA A 642 -4.19 12.23 7.75
C ALA A 642 -3.74 13.52 7.05
N ARG A 643 -2.58 14.08 7.40
CA ARG A 643 -1.99 15.26 6.75
C ARG A 643 -1.73 15.04 5.26
N GLU A 644 -1.21 13.87 4.86
CA GLU A 644 -1.02 13.53 3.45
C GLU A 644 -2.35 13.46 2.70
N THR A 645 -3.37 12.85 3.32
CA THR A 645 -4.71 12.76 2.74
C THR A 645 -5.30 14.14 2.56
N MET A 646 -5.13 15.03 3.55
CA MET A 646 -5.51 16.43 3.44
C MET A 646 -4.76 17.13 2.31
N ALA A 647 -3.43 16.98 2.23
CA ALA A 647 -2.60 17.64 1.22
C ALA A 647 -2.95 17.32 -0.24
N ARG A 648 -3.72 16.24 -0.48
CA ARG A 648 -4.21 15.86 -1.80
C ARG A 648 -5.45 16.64 -2.26
N THR A 649 -6.12 17.37 -1.37
CA THR A 649 -7.29 18.19 -1.72
C THR A 649 -6.89 19.62 -2.06
N ARG A 650 -7.71 20.30 -2.86
CA ARG A 650 -7.52 21.72 -3.20
C ARG A 650 -7.82 22.62 -2.00
N ILE A 651 -8.81 22.25 -1.17
CA ILE A 651 -9.17 22.97 0.07
C ILE A 651 -7.98 23.07 1.04
N PHE A 652 -7.04 22.12 1.01
CA PHE A 652 -5.83 22.18 1.83
C PHE A 652 -5.00 23.44 1.61
N LYS A 653 -4.92 23.94 0.37
CA LYS A 653 -4.22 25.21 0.09
C LYS A 653 -4.87 26.40 0.78
N LEU A 654 -6.19 26.36 0.98
CA LEU A 654 -6.92 27.39 1.72
C LEU A 654 -6.75 27.22 3.23
N LEU A 655 -6.69 25.98 3.72
CA LEU A 655 -6.41 25.68 5.14
C LEU A 655 -5.01 26.15 5.57
N GLN A 656 -4.05 26.24 4.66
CA GLN A 656 -2.72 26.81 4.92
C GLN A 656 -2.70 28.34 5.08
N GLY A 657 -3.86 28.99 4.95
CA GLY A 657 -4.00 30.44 5.01
C GLY A 657 -3.95 31.07 3.62
N TYR A 658 -4.81 32.07 3.39
CA TYR A 658 -4.88 32.79 2.12
C TYR A 658 -5.27 34.26 2.32
N ARG A 659 -4.40 35.17 1.87
CA ARG A 659 -4.55 36.62 2.01
C ARG A 659 -4.82 37.03 3.46
N ASN A 660 -6.04 37.48 3.76
CA ASN A 660 -6.45 37.98 5.07
C ASN A 660 -7.04 36.89 5.97
N ARG A 661 -7.03 35.62 5.54
CA ARG A 661 -7.49 34.50 6.37
C ARG A 661 -6.28 33.77 6.99
N PRO A 662 -6.27 33.60 8.33
CA PRO A 662 -5.23 32.81 8.99
C PRO A 662 -5.30 31.35 8.55
N ALA A 663 -4.21 30.60 8.78
CA ALA A 663 -4.20 29.17 8.60
C ALA A 663 -5.11 28.50 9.64
N ALA A 664 -5.83 27.46 9.24
CA ALA A 664 -6.54 26.61 10.17
C ALA A 664 -5.55 25.76 10.99
N ASP A 665 -5.97 25.29 12.16
CA ASP A 665 -5.23 24.30 12.93
C ASP A 665 -5.27 22.93 12.20
N LEU A 666 -4.26 22.71 11.35
CA LEU A 666 -4.13 21.49 10.54
C LEU A 666 -3.98 20.24 11.41
N ASP A 667 -3.45 20.39 12.62
CA ASP A 667 -3.22 19.26 13.53
C ASP A 667 -4.51 18.84 14.21
N ALA A 668 -5.38 19.79 14.56
CA ALA A 668 -6.73 19.49 15.02
C ALA A 668 -7.56 18.76 13.95
N VAL A 669 -7.45 19.16 12.68
CA VAL A 669 -8.12 18.47 11.56
C VAL A 669 -7.58 17.05 11.38
N ALA A 670 -6.25 16.89 11.35
CA ALA A 670 -5.62 15.58 11.23
C ALA A 670 -5.99 14.65 12.41
N LEU A 671 -6.03 15.19 13.63
CA LEU A 671 -6.42 14.44 14.83
C LEU A 671 -7.89 14.02 14.78
N ALA A 672 -8.80 14.84 14.26
CA ALA A 672 -10.19 14.46 14.06
C ALA A 672 -10.33 13.27 13.10
N MET A 673 -9.56 13.25 12.00
CA MET A 673 -9.53 12.11 11.08
C MET A 673 -8.99 10.83 11.74
N VAL A 674 -7.95 10.95 12.57
CA VAL A 674 -7.40 9.82 13.35
C VAL A 674 -8.44 9.28 14.34
N LYS A 675 -9.17 10.16 15.04
CA LYS A 675 -10.26 9.79 15.96
C LYS A 675 -11.39 9.05 15.25
N VAL A 676 -11.82 9.53 14.08
CA VAL A 676 -12.80 8.82 13.23
C VAL A 676 -12.26 7.46 12.78
N SER A 677 -10.99 7.39 12.37
CA SER A 677 -10.35 6.12 12.00
C SER A 677 -10.31 5.13 13.16
N GLN A 678 -10.09 5.58 14.39
CA GLN A 678 -10.09 4.72 15.57
C GLN A 678 -11.52 4.26 15.90
N LEU A 679 -12.50 5.17 15.90
CA LEU A 679 -13.91 4.85 16.11
C LEU A 679 -14.39 3.73 15.17
N VAL A 680 -14.09 3.82 13.88
CA VAL A 680 -14.48 2.80 12.90
C VAL A 680 -13.74 1.47 13.07
N SER A 681 -12.51 1.52 13.60
CA SER A 681 -11.73 0.31 13.91
C SER A 681 -12.26 -0.41 15.16
N ASP A 682 -12.73 0.35 16.15
CA ASP A 682 -13.26 -0.16 17.42
C ASP A 682 -14.70 -0.66 17.31
N PHE A 683 -15.48 -0.11 16.35
CA PHE A 683 -16.89 -0.45 16.12
C PHE A 683 -17.12 -0.97 14.68
N PRO A 684 -16.96 -2.29 14.44
CA PRO A 684 -17.23 -2.89 13.14
C PRO A 684 -18.70 -2.80 12.70
N GLU A 685 -19.61 -2.49 13.62
CA GLU A 685 -21.03 -2.24 13.39
C GLU A 685 -21.29 -0.96 12.60
N ILE A 686 -20.39 0.03 12.67
CA ILE A 686 -20.56 1.29 11.95
C ILE A 686 -20.30 1.05 10.47
N ALA A 687 -21.35 1.11 9.65
CA ALA A 687 -21.29 0.92 8.19
C ALA A 687 -21.08 2.24 7.43
N GLU A 688 -21.51 3.35 8.00
CA GLU A 688 -21.40 4.68 7.40
C GLU A 688 -21.25 5.71 8.52
N LEU A 689 -20.37 6.69 8.31
CA LEU A 689 -20.20 7.83 9.21
C LEU A 689 -19.98 9.08 8.36
N ASP A 690 -20.68 10.16 8.66
CA ASP A 690 -20.50 11.44 7.98
C ASP A 690 -20.52 12.58 9.00
N ILE A 691 -19.47 13.40 9.00
CA ILE A 691 -19.39 14.67 9.73
C ILE A 691 -19.37 15.78 8.69
N ASN A 692 -20.55 16.36 8.44
CA ASN A 692 -20.71 17.40 7.43
C ASN A 692 -21.77 18.45 7.85
N PRO A 693 -21.37 19.71 8.11
CA PRO A 693 -20.01 20.23 8.02
C PRO A 693 -19.21 20.03 9.32
N LEU A 694 -17.91 19.80 9.15
CA LEU A 694 -16.87 19.98 10.16
C LEU A 694 -16.24 21.37 9.95
N PHE A 695 -16.46 22.30 10.86
CA PHE A 695 -15.80 23.60 10.81
C PHE A 695 -14.34 23.48 11.22
N ALA A 696 -13.46 24.17 10.50
CA ALA A 696 -12.04 24.29 10.83
C ALA A 696 -11.57 25.75 10.72
N ASP A 697 -10.91 26.24 11.76
CA ASP A 697 -10.30 27.57 11.84
C ASP A 697 -9.00 27.51 12.67
N GLU A 698 -8.41 28.66 12.99
CA GLU A 698 -7.16 28.74 13.79
C GLU A 698 -7.32 28.24 15.24
N ASN A 699 -8.56 28.03 15.72
CA ASN A 699 -8.88 27.57 17.07
C ASN A 699 -9.27 26.08 17.10
N GLY A 700 -9.06 25.35 16.00
CA GLY A 700 -9.34 23.92 15.91
C GLY A 700 -10.60 23.58 15.12
N VAL A 701 -11.22 22.46 15.47
CA VAL A 701 -12.37 21.91 14.73
C VAL A 701 -13.65 21.87 15.55
N LEU A 702 -14.80 21.94 14.88
CA LEU A 702 -16.13 21.81 15.49
C LEU A 702 -17.12 21.13 14.54
N ALA A 703 -17.61 19.95 14.91
CA ALA A 703 -18.63 19.22 14.17
C ALA A 703 -20.01 19.86 14.38
N LEU A 704 -20.65 20.30 13.28
CA LEU A 704 -21.98 20.89 13.33
C LEU A 704 -23.08 19.85 13.14
N ASP A 705 -22.86 18.88 12.26
CA ASP A 705 -23.76 17.77 11.99
C ASP A 705 -23.00 16.46 11.92
N ALA A 706 -23.69 15.37 12.23
CA ALA A 706 -23.13 14.03 12.22
C ALA A 706 -24.21 12.99 11.92
N ARG A 707 -23.88 12.01 11.09
CA ARG A 707 -24.72 10.85 10.79
C ARG A 707 -23.91 9.59 10.96
N ILE A 708 -24.49 8.58 11.62
CA ILE A 708 -23.85 7.28 11.83
C ILE A 708 -24.89 6.20 11.53
N LYS A 709 -24.55 5.33 10.58
CA LYS A 709 -25.31 4.14 10.23
C LYS A 709 -24.69 2.92 10.89
N VAL A 710 -25.51 2.11 11.54
CA VAL A 710 -25.10 0.87 12.21
C VAL A 710 -25.78 -0.33 11.56
N VAL A 711 -25.06 -1.45 11.49
CA VAL A 711 -25.57 -2.73 10.98
C VAL A 711 -25.18 -3.86 11.93
N PRO A 712 -26.02 -4.91 12.08
CA PRO A 712 -25.65 -6.07 12.87
C PRO A 712 -24.36 -6.74 12.38
N LEU A 713 -23.51 -7.18 13.32
CA LEU A 713 -22.26 -7.87 13.00
C LEU A 713 -22.50 -9.16 12.22
N THR A 714 -21.83 -9.30 11.08
CA THR A 714 -21.59 -10.58 10.44
C THR A 714 -20.18 -11.09 10.77
N GLN A 715 -19.92 -12.40 10.66
CA GLN A 715 -18.56 -12.92 10.84
C GLN A 715 -17.54 -12.24 9.90
N ALA A 716 -17.97 -11.83 8.70
CA ALA A 716 -17.14 -11.09 7.75
C ALA A 716 -16.77 -9.68 8.27
N ALA A 717 -17.68 -9.00 8.98
CA ALA A 717 -17.46 -7.65 9.51
C ALA A 717 -16.28 -7.59 10.50
N THR A 718 -15.99 -8.66 11.24
CA THR A 718 -14.84 -8.72 12.17
C THR A 718 -13.47 -8.75 11.46
N LYS A 719 -13.45 -9.01 10.15
CA LYS A 719 -12.25 -9.04 9.30
C LYS A 719 -12.28 -8.00 8.17
N ARG A 720 -13.14 -6.98 8.27
CA ARG A 720 -13.35 -6.01 7.18
C ARG A 720 -12.15 -5.09 6.90
N LEU A 721 -11.29 -4.83 7.88
CA LEU A 721 -10.12 -3.96 7.66
C LEU A 721 -9.12 -4.60 6.68
N ALA A 722 -8.83 -3.90 5.58
CA ALA A 722 -7.77 -4.27 4.64
C ALA A 722 -6.36 -4.19 5.24
N VAL A 723 -6.15 -3.33 6.23
CA VAL A 723 -4.92 -3.26 7.03
C VAL A 723 -5.25 -3.57 8.48
N ARG A 724 -4.53 -4.53 9.08
CA ARG A 724 -4.82 -4.96 10.44
C ARG A 724 -4.51 -3.85 11.45
N ALA A 725 -5.49 -3.50 12.28
CA ALA A 725 -5.34 -2.51 13.33
C ALA A 725 -4.44 -3.01 14.48
N TYR A 726 -3.99 -2.06 15.30
CA TYR A 726 -3.21 -2.33 16.51
C TYR A 726 -3.94 -3.32 17.44
N PRO A 727 -3.32 -4.44 17.83
CA PRO A 727 -4.00 -5.47 18.62
C PRO A 727 -4.00 -5.12 20.11
N LYS A 728 -4.83 -4.14 20.49
CA LYS A 728 -4.97 -3.61 21.86
C LYS A 728 -5.20 -4.70 22.92
N ARG A 729 -5.86 -5.81 22.57
CA ARG A 729 -6.09 -6.96 23.46
C ARG A 729 -4.82 -7.66 23.98
N LEU A 730 -3.65 -7.41 23.38
CA LEU A 730 -2.37 -7.96 23.83
C LEU A 730 -1.69 -7.07 24.89
N GLU A 731 -2.24 -5.89 25.15
CA GLU A 731 -1.76 -5.00 26.22
C GLU A 731 -2.13 -5.54 27.58
N HIS A 732 -1.14 -5.68 28.47
CA HIS A 732 -1.35 -6.08 29.85
C HIS A 732 -0.14 -5.68 30.72
N LYS A 733 -0.34 -5.67 32.04
CA LYS A 733 0.73 -5.50 33.01
C LYS A 733 1.26 -6.86 33.44
N GLU A 734 2.57 -6.94 33.63
CA GLU A 734 3.26 -8.12 34.18
C GLU A 734 4.22 -7.69 35.28
N THR A 735 4.49 -8.58 36.24
CA THR A 735 5.33 -8.28 37.40
C THR A 735 6.59 -9.15 37.37
N LEU A 736 7.76 -8.51 37.51
CA LEU A 736 9.05 -9.21 37.64
C LEU A 736 9.17 -9.88 39.01
N ARG A 737 10.12 -10.83 39.12
CA ARG A 737 10.42 -11.54 40.37
C ARG A 737 10.85 -10.60 41.51
N ASP A 738 11.37 -9.41 41.17
CA ASP A 738 11.79 -8.38 42.12
C ASP A 738 10.67 -7.37 42.47
N GLY A 739 9.43 -7.63 42.04
CA GLY A 739 8.26 -6.82 42.35
C GLY A 739 8.03 -5.62 41.43
N ARG A 740 8.91 -5.34 40.47
CA ARG A 740 8.70 -4.28 39.49
C ARG A 740 7.61 -4.65 38.47
N GLU A 741 6.66 -3.76 38.25
CA GLU A 741 5.63 -3.92 37.21
C GLU A 741 6.07 -3.29 35.90
N PHE A 742 5.83 -3.99 34.79
CA PHE A 742 6.05 -3.48 33.44
C PHE A 742 4.79 -3.66 32.61
N PHE A 743 4.66 -2.83 31.58
CA PHE A 743 3.57 -2.89 30.63
C PHE A 743 4.07 -3.58 29.36
N ILE A 744 3.44 -4.71 29.02
CA ILE A 744 3.69 -5.41 27.76
C ILE A 744 2.65 -4.94 26.77
N ARG A 745 3.10 -4.53 25.59
CA ARG A 745 2.22 -4.16 24.50
C ARG A 745 2.84 -4.48 23.14
N PRO A 746 2.04 -4.65 22.09
CA PRO A 746 2.57 -4.65 20.73
C PRO A 746 3.36 -3.37 20.44
N ILE A 747 4.45 -3.51 19.68
CA ILE A 747 5.23 -2.38 19.16
C ILE A 747 4.32 -1.52 18.29
N ARG A 748 4.61 -0.23 18.22
CA ARG A 748 3.92 0.72 17.35
C ARG A 748 4.95 1.38 16.43
N PRO A 749 4.56 1.83 15.23
CA PRO A 749 5.44 2.64 14.39
C PRO A 749 6.16 3.75 15.17
N GLU A 750 5.42 4.48 16.03
CA GLU A 750 5.86 5.59 16.88
C GLU A 750 6.99 5.24 17.87
N ASP A 751 7.26 3.94 18.10
CA ASP A 751 8.30 3.48 19.02
C ASP A 751 9.72 3.62 18.45
N GLU A 752 9.89 4.10 17.21
CA GLU A 752 11.21 4.19 16.57
C GLU A 752 12.25 4.94 17.42
N PRO A 753 11.94 6.13 17.99
CA PRO A 753 12.88 6.82 18.88
C PRO A 753 13.22 6.00 20.13
N LEU A 754 12.25 5.27 20.69
CA LEU A 754 12.43 4.41 21.86
C LEU A 754 13.29 3.17 21.55
N ILE A 755 13.21 2.65 20.33
CA ILE A 755 14.10 1.58 19.86
C ILE A 755 15.53 2.10 19.67
N HIS A 756 15.71 3.31 19.14
CA HIS A 756 17.02 3.95 19.09
C HIS A 756 17.62 4.14 20.49
N ASP A 757 16.80 4.60 21.45
CA ASP A 757 17.19 4.74 22.86
C ASP A 757 17.59 3.39 23.49
N MET A 758 16.77 2.36 23.31
CA MET A 758 17.06 1.00 23.80
C MET A 758 18.39 0.47 23.25
N VAL A 759 18.66 0.67 21.96
CA VAL A 759 19.93 0.25 21.33
C VAL A 759 21.11 1.05 21.87
N ALA A 760 20.96 2.36 22.08
CA ALA A 760 22.01 3.19 22.67
C ALA A 760 22.38 2.76 24.10
N HIS A 761 21.41 2.22 24.85
CA HIS A 761 21.57 1.67 26.20
C HIS A 761 21.89 0.16 26.25
N THR A 762 22.15 -0.46 25.09
CA THR A 762 22.55 -1.87 25.00
C THR A 762 24.03 -1.97 24.64
N SER A 763 24.75 -2.90 25.27
CA SER A 763 26.18 -3.10 25.01
C SER A 763 26.42 -3.56 23.56
N ILE A 764 27.57 -3.18 23.00
CA ILE A 764 27.98 -3.57 21.63
C ILE A 764 28.02 -5.09 21.50
N GLU A 765 28.45 -5.78 22.54
CA GLU A 765 28.53 -7.23 22.57
C GLU A 765 27.13 -7.85 22.49
N ASP A 766 26.15 -7.33 23.22
CA ASP A 766 24.77 -7.81 23.15
C ASP A 766 24.12 -7.53 21.79
N MET A 767 24.46 -6.38 21.18
CA MET A 767 24.05 -6.07 19.81
C MET A 767 24.67 -7.05 18.80
N ARG A 768 25.95 -7.39 18.96
CA ARG A 768 26.65 -8.38 18.14
C ARG A 768 26.02 -9.77 18.30
N LEU A 769 25.71 -10.16 19.53
CA LEU A 769 25.06 -11.44 19.82
C LEU A 769 23.66 -11.56 19.21
N ARG A 770 22.98 -10.43 18.96
CA ARG A 770 21.63 -10.39 18.36
C ARG A 770 21.65 -10.24 16.84
N PHE A 771 22.48 -9.34 16.31
CA PHE A 771 22.48 -8.95 14.88
C PHE A 771 23.66 -9.56 14.11
N PHE A 772 24.48 -10.41 14.74
CA PHE A 772 25.66 -11.03 14.16
C PHE A 772 26.71 -10.01 13.68
N ALA A 773 26.53 -8.73 14.05
CA ALA A 773 27.39 -7.62 13.70
C ALA A 773 27.43 -6.59 14.85
N PRO A 774 28.61 -6.05 15.21
CA PRO A 774 28.70 -5.01 16.23
C PRO A 774 28.07 -3.71 15.73
N MET A 775 27.17 -3.13 16.53
CA MET A 775 26.45 -1.90 16.17
C MET A 775 26.25 -1.02 17.40
N LYS A 776 26.43 0.30 17.25
CA LYS A 776 26.13 1.30 18.29
C LYS A 776 24.84 2.09 18.05
N ARG A 777 24.39 2.19 16.79
CA ARG A 777 23.20 2.94 16.38
C ARG A 777 22.54 2.24 15.20
N LEU A 778 21.21 2.20 15.20
CA LEU A 778 20.44 1.82 14.03
C LEU A 778 20.39 2.99 13.04
N SER A 779 20.30 2.68 11.75
CA SER A 779 19.84 3.67 10.76
C SER A 779 18.33 3.86 10.89
N HIS A 780 17.81 5.02 10.48
CA HIS A 780 16.36 5.29 10.42
C HIS A 780 15.62 4.18 9.66
N GLN A 781 16.14 3.77 8.50
CA GLN A 781 15.56 2.68 7.70
C GLN A 781 15.49 1.35 8.47
N MET A 782 16.51 1.00 9.24
CA MET A 782 16.51 -0.23 10.03
C MET A 782 15.54 -0.13 11.20
N ALA A 783 15.50 1.02 11.90
CA ALA A 783 14.59 1.22 13.01
C ALA A 783 13.12 1.22 12.55
N ALA A 784 12.79 1.90 11.44
CA ALA A 784 11.48 1.88 10.81
C ALA A 784 11.04 0.46 10.40
N ARG A 785 11.95 -0.34 9.82
CA ARG A 785 11.69 -1.77 9.54
C ARG A 785 11.39 -2.57 10.80
N LEU A 786 12.04 -2.20 11.91
CA LEU A 786 11.84 -2.87 13.19
C LEU A 786 10.51 -2.44 13.86
N THR A 787 10.00 -1.22 13.67
CA THR A 787 8.77 -0.76 14.35
C THR A 787 7.50 -0.92 13.53
N GLN A 788 7.61 -0.88 12.20
CA GLN A 788 6.45 -0.86 11.31
C GLN A 788 6.10 -2.24 10.75
N ILE A 789 5.81 -3.13 11.69
CA ILE A 789 5.47 -4.52 11.41
C ILE A 789 4.07 -4.64 10.79
N ASP A 790 3.85 -5.70 10.02
CA ASP A 790 2.52 -6.13 9.62
C ASP A 790 1.96 -7.11 10.66
N TYR A 791 1.01 -6.67 11.50
CA TYR A 791 0.42 -7.49 12.56
C TYR A 791 -0.27 -8.78 12.07
N ASP A 792 -0.45 -8.95 10.75
CA ASP A 792 -0.98 -10.19 10.20
C ASP A 792 0.10 -11.27 9.97
N ARG A 793 1.37 -10.89 9.86
CA ARG A 793 2.50 -11.83 9.61
C ARG A 793 3.57 -11.79 10.70
N GLU A 794 3.74 -10.62 11.28
CA GLU A 794 4.76 -10.31 12.25
C GLU A 794 4.11 -9.88 13.56
N MET A 795 4.77 -10.19 14.66
CA MET A 795 4.43 -9.59 15.95
C MET A 795 5.71 -9.21 16.66
N ALA A 796 5.70 -8.01 17.23
CA ALA A 796 6.73 -7.59 18.17
C ALA A 796 6.06 -7.08 19.43
N LEU A 797 6.45 -7.63 20.58
CA LEU A 797 6.01 -7.19 21.89
C LEU A 797 7.15 -6.41 22.55
N VAL A 798 6.83 -5.23 23.06
CA VAL A 798 7.76 -4.38 23.81
C VAL A 798 7.36 -4.37 25.28
N ALA A 799 8.37 -4.35 26.15
CA ALA A 799 8.19 -4.14 27.58
C ALA A 799 8.64 -2.73 27.96
N THR A 800 7.72 -1.94 28.51
CA THR A 800 7.97 -0.57 28.99
C THR A 800 7.75 -0.46 30.51
N PHE A 801 8.47 0.43 31.18
CA PHE A 801 8.16 0.80 32.57
C PHE A 801 7.31 2.06 32.54
N PRO A 802 6.14 2.09 33.20
CA PRO A 802 5.43 3.35 33.39
C PRO A 802 6.33 4.31 34.17
N ALA A 803 6.67 5.45 33.58
CA ALA A 803 7.35 6.51 34.31
C ALA A 803 6.49 6.86 35.52
N GLY A 804 7.07 6.78 36.72
CA GLY A 804 6.42 7.31 37.92
C GLY A 804 6.06 8.76 37.62
N ARG A 805 4.76 9.09 37.65
CA ARG A 805 4.24 10.42 37.32
C ARG A 805 4.92 11.48 38.20
N GLY A 806 5.99 12.09 37.70
CA GLY A 806 6.78 13.13 38.33
C GLY A 806 7.22 14.13 37.28
N GLU A 807 6.61 15.32 37.35
CA GLU A 807 6.91 16.66 36.78
C GLU A 807 7.50 16.87 35.36
N GLU A 808 7.89 15.85 34.59
CA GLU A 808 8.19 15.98 33.15
C GLU A 808 7.16 15.19 32.34
N GLN A 809 6.11 15.89 31.88
CA GLN A 809 4.96 15.31 31.15
C GLN A 809 5.26 14.87 29.70
N ASP A 810 6.50 15.04 29.20
CA ASP A 810 6.85 14.84 27.78
C ASP A 810 7.66 13.55 27.49
N ALA A 811 8.06 12.77 28.50
CA ALA A 811 8.89 11.57 28.28
C ALA A 811 8.03 10.30 28.09
N GLN A 812 8.04 9.73 26.89
CA GLN A 812 7.47 8.39 26.64
C GLN A 812 8.18 7.31 27.46
N ASP A 813 7.44 6.31 27.92
CA ASP A 813 7.98 5.18 28.67
C ASP A 813 9.07 4.42 27.88
N PRO A 814 10.32 4.34 28.38
CA PRO A 814 11.41 3.71 27.65
C PRO A 814 11.17 2.20 27.45
N ILE A 815 11.72 1.66 26.36
CA ILE A 815 11.65 0.23 26.04
C ILE A 815 12.84 -0.49 26.66
N TYR A 816 12.57 -1.53 27.45
CA TYR A 816 13.59 -2.31 28.17
C TYR A 816 13.85 -3.68 27.53
N GLY A 817 12.95 -4.13 26.67
CA GLY A 817 13.13 -5.32 25.88
C GLY A 817 12.08 -5.43 24.79
N VAL A 818 12.45 -6.11 23.72
CA VAL A 818 11.59 -6.42 22.59
C VAL A 818 11.76 -7.89 22.21
N VAL A 819 10.65 -8.57 21.97
CA VAL A 819 10.61 -9.89 21.36
C VAL A 819 9.79 -9.81 20.09
N ARG A 820 10.18 -10.60 19.10
CA ARG A 820 9.65 -10.56 17.74
C ARG A 820 9.44 -11.97 17.26
N ILE A 821 8.45 -12.12 16.39
CA ILE A 821 8.19 -13.33 15.63
C ILE A 821 7.76 -12.93 14.22
N THR A 822 8.36 -13.58 13.22
CA THR A 822 8.02 -13.42 11.80
C THR A 822 7.59 -14.77 11.27
N ALA A 823 6.30 -14.93 11.00
CA ALA A 823 5.75 -16.17 10.48
C ALA A 823 5.92 -16.26 8.97
N ASP A 824 6.14 -17.47 8.46
CA ASP A 824 5.91 -17.75 7.05
C ASP A 824 4.43 -17.49 6.68
N PRO A 825 4.09 -17.30 5.39
CA PRO A 825 2.72 -17.01 4.98
C PRO A 825 1.68 -18.05 5.45
N ASP A 826 2.15 -19.27 5.74
CA ASP A 826 1.31 -20.41 6.11
C ASP A 826 1.14 -20.63 7.62
N ASN A 827 1.91 -19.93 8.45
CA ASN A 827 2.07 -20.21 9.87
C ASN A 827 2.59 -21.65 10.16
N GLU A 828 3.41 -22.25 9.31
CA GLU A 828 4.06 -23.53 9.68
C GLU A 828 5.24 -23.26 10.60
N ARG A 829 6.15 -22.40 10.16
CA ARG A 829 7.34 -22.00 10.91
C ARG A 829 7.33 -20.49 11.11
N ALA A 830 7.89 -20.06 12.24
CA ALA A 830 8.13 -18.66 12.48
C ALA A 830 9.47 -18.42 13.15
N GLU A 831 10.22 -17.45 12.63
CA GLU A 831 11.51 -17.07 13.20
C GLU A 831 11.26 -16.13 14.38
N TYR A 832 11.87 -16.41 15.54
CA TYR A 832 11.81 -15.51 16.69
C TYR A 832 13.11 -14.72 16.85
N ALA A 833 12.98 -13.59 17.52
CA ALA A 833 14.09 -12.72 17.86
C ALA A 833 13.83 -11.97 19.15
N VAL A 834 14.78 -11.94 20.08
CA VAL A 834 14.63 -11.22 21.35
C VAL A 834 15.85 -10.38 21.65
N LEU A 835 15.62 -9.16 22.14
CA LEU A 835 16.65 -8.25 22.64
C LEU A 835 16.16 -7.66 23.96
N VAL A 836 16.99 -7.78 25.00
CA VAL A 836 16.76 -7.19 26.31
C VAL A 836 17.92 -6.27 26.61
N ARG A 837 17.63 -5.07 27.09
CA ARG A 837 18.63 -4.07 27.47
C ARG A 837 19.63 -4.67 28.47
N SER A 838 20.91 -4.33 28.32
CA SER A 838 21.99 -5.02 29.04
C SER A 838 21.85 -4.94 30.57
N ASP A 839 21.34 -3.83 31.09
CA ASP A 839 21.09 -3.61 32.52
C ASP A 839 19.85 -4.35 33.05
N MET A 840 19.04 -4.95 32.18
CA MET A 840 17.86 -5.76 32.53
C MET A 840 18.11 -7.27 32.43
N LYS A 841 19.30 -7.68 31.99
CA LYS A 841 19.69 -9.10 31.95
C LYS A 841 19.69 -9.72 33.35
N GLY A 842 19.34 -11.01 33.42
CA GLY A 842 19.27 -11.77 34.68
C GLY A 842 18.04 -11.50 35.55
N LYS A 843 17.17 -10.55 35.18
CA LYS A 843 15.97 -10.18 35.97
C LYS A 843 14.69 -10.92 35.54
N GLY A 844 14.77 -11.81 34.55
CA GLY A 844 13.65 -12.61 34.05
C GLY A 844 12.85 -11.98 32.90
N LEU A 845 13.14 -10.74 32.48
CA LEU A 845 12.39 -10.06 31.42
C LEU A 845 12.41 -10.83 30.07
N GLY A 846 13.56 -11.38 29.69
CA GLY A 846 13.67 -12.19 28.46
C GLY A 846 12.78 -13.44 28.49
N HIS A 847 12.63 -14.07 29.66
CA HIS A 847 11.74 -15.22 29.83
C HIS A 847 10.28 -14.83 29.68
N ILE A 848 9.86 -13.71 30.27
CA ILE A 848 8.46 -13.27 30.15
C ILE A 848 8.14 -12.90 28.70
N LEU A 849 8.98 -12.09 28.05
CA LEU A 849 8.80 -11.72 26.65
C LEU A 849 8.72 -12.97 25.74
N MET A 850 9.65 -13.91 25.89
CA MET A 850 9.60 -15.17 25.12
C MET A 850 8.36 -16.01 25.42
N THR A 851 7.90 -16.05 26.67
CA THR A 851 6.66 -16.75 27.04
C THR A 851 5.45 -16.12 26.35
N GLU A 852 5.35 -14.79 26.36
CA GLU A 852 4.25 -14.07 25.72
C GLU A 852 4.24 -14.22 24.21
N ILE A 853 5.40 -14.17 23.55
CA ILE A 853 5.45 -14.38 22.10
C ILE A 853 5.09 -15.82 21.71
N LEU A 854 5.43 -16.81 22.54
CA LEU A 854 5.03 -18.21 22.32
C LEU A 854 3.53 -18.42 22.52
N LYS A 855 2.92 -17.78 23.53
CA LYS A 855 1.45 -17.76 23.70
C LYS A 855 0.77 -17.14 22.47
N TYR A 856 1.29 -16.02 21.99
CA TYR A 856 0.83 -15.39 20.76
C TYR A 856 0.94 -16.35 19.57
N ALA A 857 2.10 -16.98 19.38
CA ALA A 857 2.36 -17.92 18.28
C ALA A 857 1.38 -19.10 18.31
N LYS A 858 1.15 -19.68 19.49
CA LYS A 858 0.14 -20.73 19.68
C LYS A 858 -1.27 -20.25 19.30
N SER A 859 -1.65 -19.03 19.71
CA SER A 859 -2.95 -18.45 19.37
C SER A 859 -3.15 -18.18 17.88
N ARG A 860 -2.05 -18.07 17.12
CA ARG A 860 -2.03 -17.92 15.66
C ARG A 860 -2.04 -19.26 14.92
N GLY A 861 -1.92 -20.38 15.63
CA GLY A 861 -1.81 -21.70 15.02
C GLY A 861 -0.44 -21.98 14.40
N ILE A 862 0.61 -21.27 14.82
CA ILE A 862 1.99 -21.54 14.40
C ILE A 862 2.41 -22.91 14.94
N LYS A 863 3.00 -23.76 14.11
CA LYS A 863 3.38 -25.12 14.52
C LYS A 863 4.78 -25.21 15.12
N GLU A 864 5.74 -24.49 14.54
CA GLU A 864 7.14 -24.46 14.98
C GLU A 864 7.65 -23.03 15.08
N VAL A 865 8.36 -22.71 16.16
CA VAL A 865 9.08 -21.45 16.35
C VAL A 865 10.56 -21.75 16.37
N PHE A 866 11.36 -21.08 15.55
CA PHE A 866 12.79 -21.34 15.45
C PHE A 866 13.62 -20.05 15.46
N GLY A 867 14.92 -20.16 15.66
CA GLY A 867 15.82 -19.02 15.56
C GLY A 867 17.29 -19.46 15.51
N GLU A 868 18.11 -18.61 14.94
CA GLU A 868 19.56 -18.79 14.90
C GLU A 868 20.23 -18.04 16.06
N VAL A 869 21.10 -18.74 16.78
CA VAL A 869 21.79 -18.22 17.95
C VAL A 869 23.28 -18.51 17.83
N LEU A 870 24.13 -17.49 17.97
CA LEU A 870 25.58 -17.71 18.01
C LEU A 870 25.95 -18.70 19.13
N ARG A 871 26.84 -19.65 18.82
CA ARG A 871 27.25 -20.73 19.73
C ARG A 871 27.76 -20.21 21.08
N GLU A 872 28.38 -19.03 21.09
CA GLU A 872 28.91 -18.36 22.28
C GLU A 872 27.85 -17.62 23.12
N ASN A 873 26.63 -17.45 22.62
CA ASN A 873 25.51 -16.82 23.34
C ASN A 873 24.88 -17.78 24.36
N SER A 874 25.65 -18.13 25.39
CA SER A 874 25.27 -19.08 26.44
C SER A 874 23.98 -18.68 27.18
N GLY A 875 23.75 -17.38 27.36
CA GLY A 875 22.54 -16.85 28.00
C GLY A 875 21.27 -17.14 27.20
N MET A 876 21.28 -16.91 25.88
CA MET A 876 20.13 -17.22 25.02
C MET A 876 19.90 -18.73 24.92
N LEU A 877 20.96 -19.53 24.78
CA LEU A 877 20.86 -20.99 24.73
C LEU A 877 20.34 -21.59 26.05
N ALA A 878 20.67 -21.00 27.21
CA ALA A 878 20.09 -21.38 28.49
C ALA A 878 18.59 -21.05 28.55
N LEU A 879 18.20 -19.83 28.15
CA LEU A 879 16.80 -19.41 28.10
C LEU A 879 15.96 -20.31 27.19
N CYS A 880 16.46 -20.65 26.00
CA CYS A 880 15.79 -21.57 25.07
C CYS A 880 15.56 -22.94 25.71
N ARG A 881 16.57 -23.50 26.38
CA ARG A 881 16.45 -24.80 27.06
C ARG A 881 15.43 -24.76 28.20
N GLU A 882 15.41 -23.70 29.01
CA GLU A 882 14.42 -23.53 30.08
C GLU A 882 12.99 -23.47 29.55
N LEU A 883 12.79 -22.83 28.39
CA LEU A 883 11.49 -22.74 27.72
C LEU A 883 11.12 -23.99 26.91
N GLY A 884 11.98 -25.01 26.86
CA GLY A 884 11.71 -26.28 26.19
C GLY A 884 12.07 -26.32 24.69
N PHE A 885 12.90 -25.40 24.20
CA PHE A 885 13.43 -25.49 22.84
C PHE A 885 14.45 -26.64 22.73
N THR A 886 14.42 -27.32 21.59
CA THR A 886 15.49 -28.20 21.13
C THR A 886 16.60 -27.40 20.45
N THR A 887 17.85 -27.86 20.52
CA THR A 887 19.02 -27.18 19.95
C THR A 887 19.79 -28.13 19.02
N HIS A 888 20.10 -27.65 17.83
CA HIS A 888 20.85 -28.36 16.79
C HIS A 888 22.04 -27.52 16.30
N ASP A 889 23.08 -28.17 15.79
CA ASP A 889 24.15 -27.50 15.08
C ASP A 889 23.64 -27.01 13.72
N SER A 890 23.95 -25.76 13.33
CA SER A 890 23.63 -25.30 11.98
C SER A 890 24.49 -26.07 10.96
N PRO A 891 23.88 -26.62 9.88
CA PRO A 891 24.61 -27.31 8.84
C PRO A 891 25.45 -26.37 7.97
N ASP A 892 25.09 -25.09 7.91
CA ASP A 892 25.69 -24.09 7.03
C ASP A 892 26.78 -23.25 7.70
N ASP A 893 26.72 -23.08 9.03
CA ASP A 893 27.72 -22.33 9.80
C ASP A 893 28.01 -22.98 11.18
N PRO A 894 29.23 -23.50 11.42
CA PRO A 894 29.59 -24.10 12.70
C PRO A 894 29.58 -23.09 13.88
N GLY A 895 29.62 -21.79 13.62
CA GLY A 895 29.48 -20.73 14.61
C GLY A 895 28.05 -20.53 15.13
N ILE A 896 27.05 -21.15 14.50
CA ILE A 896 25.63 -20.94 14.76
C ILE A 896 24.97 -22.23 15.29
N LYS A 897 24.03 -22.05 16.22
CA LYS A 897 23.11 -23.07 16.71
C LYS A 897 21.70 -22.71 16.26
N GLU A 898 20.99 -23.65 15.65
CA GLU A 898 19.56 -23.52 15.41
C GLU A 898 18.82 -24.03 16.64
N VAL A 899 17.87 -23.24 17.14
CA VAL A 899 16.97 -23.64 18.23
C VAL A 899 15.54 -23.67 17.72
N SER A 900 14.76 -24.66 18.14
CA SER A 900 13.38 -24.84 17.69
C SER A 900 12.45 -25.26 18.83
N TYR A 901 11.21 -24.79 18.80
CA TYR A 901 10.13 -25.13 19.72
C TYR A 901 8.93 -25.57 18.90
N ARG A 902 8.49 -26.82 19.08
CA ARG A 902 7.29 -27.35 18.42
C ARG A 902 6.14 -27.37 19.41
N PHE A 903 5.00 -26.81 19.01
CA PHE A 903 3.77 -26.98 19.78
C PHE A 903 3.29 -28.42 19.62
N ALA A 904 2.82 -29.03 20.72
CA ALA A 904 2.17 -30.34 20.63
C ALA A 904 0.90 -30.22 19.77
N ASP A 905 0.72 -31.13 18.81
CA ASP A 905 -0.51 -31.22 18.04
C ASP A 905 -1.69 -31.40 19.00
N HIS A 906 -2.66 -30.49 18.96
CA HIS A 906 -3.93 -30.73 19.65
C HIS A 906 -4.67 -31.84 18.88
N PRO A 907 -5.16 -32.89 19.56
CA PRO A 907 -5.97 -33.93 18.94
C PRO A 907 -7.29 -33.39 18.36
#